data_AF-A0A8I2G0Z1-F1
#
_entry.id   AF-A0A8I2G0Z1-F1
#
_cell.length_a   1.000
_cell.length_b   1.000
_cell.length_c   1.000
_cell.angle_alpha   90.00
_cell.angle_beta   90.00
_cell.angle_gamma   90.00
#
_symmetry.space_group_name_H-M   'P 1'
#
loop_
_entity.id
_entity.type
_entity.pdbx_description
1 polymer ?
#
loop_
_entity_poly.entity_id
_entity_poly.type
_entity_poly.pdbx_seq_one_letter_code
_entity_poly.pdbx_strand_id
1 'polypeptide(L)'
;MSYLYKSGDLARWTAGGDIEFLGRIDTQVKIRGFRIEPGEIENLLLKKEEINDVVVLANEDEKTGKSLCAYIVSGSQPEPEELREYLSGDLPGYMIPSFFVFIDKIPLTSTGKIDRKALPKPEIKVEEGYAAPRDMIEKRLVEIWSETLGIEEKKIGIDSNFFQLGGHSLKVLRLVSKVHKILQVKLPLDEIFKTPFVRGLASYIKKSAFDKYISIEPVETKEYYVLSSAQKRLYFLCRMDKQGAGTGYNIPSTYILGSDVDKAGLEYAFRGLIKRHESLRTSFEMMGREPVQKVHDEVEFEIEYYDLQVTGAGDRCKCNRQSVKKLIKDFIRAFDLSHAPLLRIGLVKSEENRHILMVDMHHIIADGTSQAIMANQFMSLYAGVGLPPLKLRYKDYCQWQRKNRGNENSAFKKQQNYWLKQYEGDIPLLNLPVDYPRPGVQDFEGRTLLFAIDKKITAKINHMVSETGATLFMVLLTALNILLAKYTKQEDIIVGSVSAGRQHPDLGEVIGMFVNTLAIRNSPAGEKNIKKFLKEVKNNSLKAFENQDYPFEELVEKLGVNRSINRNPLFDIMLVLQNFDIPQADEGKNNIPTLEHFHVFEGKTSRFDLSIYAEEKEEKIAFIFEYSTKLFKQETIERLFGDFTRILEMITGNIDIKIKDIRLESKLATLKNVFPDVDFNL
;
A
#
# COMPACT_ATOMS: atom_id res chain seq x y z
N MET A 1 39.23 30.05 11.11
CA MET A 1 38.51 28.98 10.39
C MET A 1 38.64 27.71 11.21
N SER A 2 37.55 27.21 11.76
CA SER A 2 37.52 25.92 12.45
C SER A 2 37.47 24.82 11.39
N TYR A 3 38.51 23.99 11.33
CA TYR A 3 38.52 22.80 10.47
C TYR A 3 37.64 21.73 11.10
N LEU A 4 36.72 21.17 10.33
CA LEU A 4 35.90 20.03 10.73
C LEU A 4 36.51 18.76 10.14
N TYR A 5 36.69 17.74 10.98
CA TYR A 5 37.15 16.41 10.57
C TYR A 5 35.94 15.48 10.41
N LYS A 6 35.73 14.96 9.20
CA LYS A 6 34.68 13.98 8.93
C LYS A 6 35.12 12.61 9.44
N SER A 7 34.74 12.27 10.67
CA SER A 7 35.17 11.02 11.33
C SER A 7 34.63 9.75 10.67
N GLY A 8 33.46 9.86 10.03
CA GLY A 8 32.74 8.70 9.51
C GLY A 8 31.97 7.93 10.58
N ASP A 9 31.88 8.47 11.79
CA ASP A 9 31.09 7.91 12.89
C ASP A 9 29.67 8.47 12.87
N LEU A 10 28.68 7.61 13.13
CA LEU A 10 27.31 8.02 13.38
C LEU A 10 27.14 8.17 14.89
N ALA A 11 26.63 9.33 15.31
CA ALA A 11 26.33 9.59 16.70
C ALA A 11 25.10 10.48 16.81
N ARG A 12 24.43 10.47 17.96
CA ARG A 12 23.34 11.40 18.26
C ARG A 12 23.54 12.07 19.61
N TRP A 13 22.94 13.25 19.76
CA TRP A 13 22.85 13.91 21.06
C TRP A 13 21.73 13.29 21.90
N THR A 14 22.00 13.05 23.17
CA THR A 14 20.97 12.66 24.14
C THR A 14 20.26 13.91 24.70
N ALA A 15 19.10 13.71 25.31
CA ALA A 15 18.36 14.81 25.96
C ALA A 15 19.14 15.46 27.13
N GLY A 16 20.16 14.76 27.67
CA GLY A 16 21.06 15.26 28.71
C GLY A 16 22.28 16.03 28.17
N GLY A 17 22.48 16.09 26.85
CA GLY A 17 23.62 16.78 26.23
C GLY A 17 24.87 15.93 26.05
N ASP A 18 24.79 14.61 26.20
CA ASP A 18 25.89 13.69 25.86
C ASP A 18 25.81 13.26 24.39
N ILE A 19 26.92 12.72 23.86
CA ILE A 19 26.98 12.14 22.52
C ILE A 19 26.97 10.62 22.63
N GLU A 20 25.90 9.98 22.15
CA GLU A 20 25.77 8.53 22.05
C GLU A 20 26.31 8.06 20.69
N PHE A 21 27.32 7.18 20.72
CA PHE A 21 27.91 6.58 19.54
C PHE A 21 27.02 5.46 18.99
N LEU A 22 26.71 5.51 17.69
CA LEU A 22 25.78 4.60 16.99
C LEU A 22 26.49 3.76 15.90
N GLY A 23 27.82 3.69 15.91
CA GLY A 23 28.60 2.94 14.91
C GLY A 23 29.20 3.80 13.82
N ARG A 24 29.67 3.20 12.72
CA ARG A 24 30.30 3.91 11.60
C ARG A 24 29.40 3.96 10.36
N ILE A 25 29.43 5.11 9.68
CA ILE A 25 28.73 5.39 8.42
C ILE A 25 29.22 4.46 7.29
N ASP A 26 30.49 4.02 7.32
CA ASP A 26 31.11 3.17 6.29
C ASP A 26 30.91 1.66 6.49
N THR A 27 30.34 1.23 7.62
CA THR A 27 30.01 -0.19 7.89
C THR A 27 28.57 -0.57 7.55
N GLN A 28 27.72 0.41 7.25
CA GLN A 28 26.35 0.15 6.83
C GLN A 28 26.31 -0.48 5.44
N VAL A 29 25.53 -1.54 5.32
CA VAL A 29 25.39 -2.31 4.08
C VAL A 29 23.94 -2.22 3.58
N LYS A 30 23.77 -2.01 2.28
CA LYS A 30 22.44 -2.12 1.65
C LYS A 30 22.21 -3.57 1.24
N ILE A 31 21.23 -4.22 1.86
CA ILE A 31 20.82 -5.60 1.55
C ILE A 31 19.35 -5.55 1.17
N ARG A 32 19.02 -5.99 -0.07
CA ARG A 32 17.64 -6.07 -0.57
C ARG A 32 16.85 -4.74 -0.43
N GLY A 33 17.53 -3.61 -0.62
CA GLY A 33 16.94 -2.26 -0.50
C GLY A 33 16.94 -1.67 0.91
N PHE A 34 17.24 -2.48 1.94
CA PHE A 34 17.29 -2.04 3.34
C PHE A 34 18.72 -1.67 3.74
N ARG A 35 18.86 -0.57 4.49
CA ARG A 35 20.14 -0.14 5.09
C ARG A 35 20.28 -0.87 6.43
N ILE A 36 21.29 -1.72 6.56
CA ILE A 36 21.50 -2.59 7.71
C ILE A 36 22.80 -2.22 8.42
N GLU A 37 22.79 -2.29 9.74
CA GLU A 37 23.96 -2.21 10.61
C GLU A 37 24.34 -3.61 11.11
N PRO A 38 25.42 -4.22 10.59
CA PRO A 38 25.83 -5.57 10.99
C PRO A 38 26.08 -5.73 12.50
N GLY A 39 26.50 -4.66 13.17
CA GLY A 39 26.73 -4.65 14.61
C GLY A 39 25.48 -4.93 15.45
N GLU A 40 24.28 -4.63 14.95
CA GLU A 40 23.02 -4.97 15.64
C GLU A 40 22.83 -6.50 15.73
N ILE A 41 23.23 -7.19 14.66
CA ILE A 41 23.15 -8.65 14.55
C ILE A 41 24.24 -9.31 15.40
N GLU A 42 25.46 -8.77 15.35
CA GLU A 42 26.60 -9.21 16.17
C GLU A 42 26.25 -9.17 17.67
N ASN A 43 25.72 -8.03 18.13
CA ASN A 43 25.35 -7.83 19.52
C ASN A 43 24.24 -8.79 20.02
N LEU A 44 23.36 -9.26 19.13
CA LEU A 44 22.35 -10.26 19.48
C LEU A 44 22.95 -11.66 19.54
N LEU A 45 23.78 -12.03 18.56
CA LEU A 45 24.46 -13.33 18.56
C LEU A 45 25.38 -13.50 19.79
N LEU A 46 26.10 -12.45 20.19
CA LEU A 46 26.97 -12.47 21.39
C LEU A 46 26.21 -12.64 22.72
N LYS A 47 24.87 -12.56 22.74
CA LYS A 47 24.08 -12.83 23.95
C LYS A 47 23.86 -14.32 24.19
N LYS A 48 24.10 -15.19 23.21
CA LYS A 48 24.09 -16.65 23.44
C LYS A 48 25.38 -17.05 24.13
N GLU A 49 25.27 -17.72 25.28
CA GLU A 49 26.43 -18.15 26.10
C GLU A 49 27.42 -19.03 25.35
N GLU A 50 26.97 -19.69 24.29
CA GLU A 50 27.77 -20.59 23.47
C GLU A 50 28.68 -19.86 22.47
N ILE A 51 28.33 -18.63 22.07
CA ILE A 51 29.04 -17.82 21.08
C ILE A 51 30.08 -16.95 21.78
N ASN A 52 31.36 -17.22 21.49
CA ASN A 52 32.49 -16.51 22.07
C ASN A 52 32.82 -15.20 21.33
N ASP A 53 32.67 -15.20 20.00
CA ASP A 53 32.96 -14.04 19.16
C ASP A 53 32.19 -14.14 17.83
N VAL A 54 31.86 -12.99 17.23
CA VAL A 54 31.08 -12.95 15.99
C VAL A 54 31.40 -11.72 15.15
N VAL A 55 31.45 -11.91 13.83
CA VAL A 55 31.58 -10.83 12.86
C VAL A 55 30.57 -11.04 11.75
N VAL A 56 29.77 -10.02 11.44
CA VAL A 56 28.77 -10.05 10.37
C VAL A 56 29.22 -9.17 9.21
N LEU A 57 29.30 -9.74 8.01
CA LEU A 57 29.73 -9.04 6.81
C LEU A 57 28.71 -9.20 5.68
N ALA A 58 28.63 -8.17 4.82
CA ALA A 58 27.98 -8.31 3.54
C ALA A 58 28.95 -8.97 2.55
N ASN A 59 28.60 -10.17 2.09
CA ASN A 59 29.28 -10.81 0.97
C ASN A 59 28.62 -10.40 -0.35
N GLU A 60 29.45 -10.01 -1.31
CA GLU A 60 29.08 -9.74 -2.69
C GLU A 60 29.38 -10.97 -3.54
N ASP A 61 28.36 -11.51 -4.19
CA ASP A 61 28.48 -12.60 -5.15
C ASP A 61 27.84 -12.16 -6.48
N GLU A 62 28.59 -12.34 -7.58
CA GLU A 62 28.22 -11.90 -8.93
C GLU A 62 26.90 -12.52 -9.43
N LYS A 63 26.43 -13.62 -8.82
CA LYS A 63 25.20 -14.33 -9.18
C LYS A 63 24.07 -14.13 -8.17
N THR A 64 24.30 -13.81 -6.91
CA THR A 64 23.24 -13.75 -5.87
C THR A 64 22.97 -12.36 -5.29
N GLY A 65 23.84 -11.38 -5.55
CA GLY A 65 23.78 -10.03 -5.00
C GLY A 65 24.41 -9.93 -3.61
N LYS A 66 24.15 -8.82 -2.89
CA LYS A 66 24.67 -8.64 -1.52
C LYS A 66 23.85 -9.46 -0.51
N SER A 67 24.53 -10.25 0.31
CA SER A 67 23.92 -11.08 1.38
C SER A 67 24.71 -10.96 2.67
N LEU A 68 24.07 -11.17 3.82
CA LEU A 68 24.73 -11.14 5.12
C LEU A 68 25.30 -12.53 5.47
N CYS A 69 26.52 -12.55 6.00
CA CYS A 69 27.21 -13.74 6.47
C CYS A 69 27.73 -13.49 7.88
N ALA A 70 27.34 -14.33 8.84
CA ALA A 70 27.82 -14.31 10.21
C ALA A 70 28.95 -15.33 10.39
N TYR A 71 30.13 -14.86 10.78
CA TYR A 71 31.29 -15.67 11.13
C TYR A 71 31.33 -15.82 12.64
N ILE A 72 31.22 -17.05 13.14
CA ILE A 72 30.98 -17.33 14.55
C ILE A 72 32.13 -18.17 15.12
N VAL A 73 32.69 -17.72 16.24
CA VAL A 73 33.57 -18.52 17.11
C VAL A 73 32.71 -19.01 18.26
N SER A 74 32.55 -20.32 18.41
CA SER A 74 31.65 -20.92 19.40
C SER A 74 32.23 -22.23 19.95
N GLY A 75 31.94 -22.53 21.22
CA GLY A 75 32.37 -23.77 21.86
C GLY A 75 31.52 -24.99 21.45
N SER A 76 30.28 -24.74 21.03
CA SER A 76 29.35 -25.67 20.38
C SER A 76 29.13 -25.24 18.91
N GLN A 77 28.65 -26.14 18.05
CA GLN A 77 28.18 -25.76 16.71
C GLN A 77 26.65 -25.86 16.69
N PRO A 78 25.91 -24.82 17.14
CA PRO A 78 24.46 -24.80 17.03
C PRO A 78 24.03 -24.85 15.56
N GLU A 79 22.89 -25.49 15.29
CA GLU A 79 22.36 -25.58 13.93
C GLU A 79 21.99 -24.18 13.40
N PRO A 80 22.27 -23.84 12.13
CA PRO A 80 21.95 -22.54 11.54
C PRO A 80 20.48 -22.14 11.72
N GLU A 81 19.54 -23.07 11.63
CA GLU A 81 18.09 -22.88 11.86
C GLU A 81 17.80 -22.35 13.26
N GLU A 82 18.49 -22.83 14.28
CA GLU A 82 18.32 -22.39 15.67
C GLU A 82 18.82 -20.95 15.86
N LEU A 83 19.90 -20.59 15.16
CA LEU A 83 20.40 -19.20 15.13
C LEU A 83 19.44 -18.28 14.36
N ARG A 84 18.86 -18.75 13.26
CA ARG A 84 17.85 -17.99 12.50
C ARG A 84 16.58 -17.78 13.31
N GLU A 85 16.08 -18.82 13.99
CA GLU A 85 14.90 -18.73 14.83
C GLU A 85 15.14 -17.76 15.99
N TYR A 86 16.28 -17.87 16.67
CA TYR A 86 16.69 -16.93 17.71
C TYR A 86 16.73 -15.48 17.22
N LEU A 87 17.39 -15.22 16.08
CA LEU A 87 17.45 -13.88 15.52
C LEU A 87 16.08 -13.37 15.04
N SER A 88 15.21 -14.26 14.53
CA SER A 88 13.86 -13.88 14.07
C SER A 88 12.92 -13.43 15.19
N GLY A 89 13.26 -13.70 16.45
CA GLY A 89 12.54 -13.18 17.61
C GLY A 89 12.68 -11.67 17.78
N ASP A 90 13.84 -11.11 17.44
CA ASP A 90 14.17 -9.70 17.68
C ASP A 90 14.47 -8.91 16.39
N LEU A 91 14.76 -9.58 15.27
CA LEU A 91 15.15 -8.97 14.00
C LEU A 91 14.18 -9.30 12.85
N PRO A 92 13.97 -8.36 11.91
CA PRO A 92 13.23 -8.59 10.68
C PRO A 92 14.00 -9.52 9.72
N GLY A 93 13.27 -10.27 8.88
CA GLY A 93 13.84 -11.34 8.07
C GLY A 93 14.99 -10.98 7.12
N TYR A 94 15.13 -9.72 6.69
CA TYR A 94 16.26 -9.27 5.86
C TYR A 94 17.54 -8.98 6.66
N MET A 95 17.45 -8.81 7.98
CA MET A 95 18.60 -8.68 8.88
C MET A 95 19.14 -10.03 9.34
N ILE A 96 18.41 -11.13 9.10
CA ILE A 96 18.88 -12.47 9.44
C ILE A 96 19.99 -12.85 8.43
N PRO A 97 21.21 -13.19 8.91
CA PRO A 97 22.28 -13.68 8.05
C PRO A 97 21.83 -14.84 7.17
N SER A 98 22.18 -14.78 5.90
CA SER A 98 21.92 -15.86 4.95
C SER A 98 22.84 -17.05 5.20
N PHE A 99 24.02 -16.80 5.75
CA PHE A 99 25.04 -17.81 6.05
C PHE A 99 25.54 -17.66 7.49
N PHE A 100 25.78 -18.79 8.15
CA PHE A 100 26.44 -18.90 9.44
C PHE A 100 27.66 -19.79 9.23
N VAL A 101 28.85 -19.24 9.45
CA VAL A 101 30.14 -19.90 9.21
C VAL A 101 30.88 -20.01 10.52
N PHE A 102 31.02 -21.23 11.02
CA PHE A 102 31.78 -21.49 12.24
C PHE A 102 33.28 -21.52 11.93
N ILE A 103 34.05 -20.74 12.69
CA ILE A 103 35.51 -20.62 12.55
C ILE A 103 36.18 -20.76 13.92
N ASP A 104 37.40 -21.30 13.94
CA ASP A 104 38.13 -21.52 15.20
C ASP A 104 38.51 -20.19 15.88
N LYS A 105 38.77 -19.14 15.09
CA LYS A 105 39.09 -17.79 15.55
C LYS A 105 38.85 -16.76 14.44
N ILE A 106 38.50 -15.54 14.82
CA ILE A 106 38.43 -14.42 13.87
C ILE A 106 39.86 -13.99 13.49
N PRO A 107 40.21 -13.97 12.19
CA PRO A 107 41.53 -13.54 11.74
C PRO A 107 41.70 -12.03 11.96
N LEU A 108 42.87 -11.64 12.48
CA LEU A 108 43.24 -10.26 12.75
C LEU A 108 44.45 -9.86 11.87
N THR A 109 44.45 -8.62 11.39
CA THR A 109 45.58 -7.97 10.73
C THR A 109 46.72 -7.70 11.72
N SER A 110 47.91 -7.36 11.22
CA SER A 110 49.07 -6.94 12.04
C SER A 110 48.81 -5.74 12.96
N THR A 111 47.70 -5.02 12.76
CA THR A 111 47.26 -3.89 13.59
C THR A 111 46.20 -4.25 14.63
N GLY A 112 45.85 -5.54 14.77
CA GLY A 112 44.83 -6.01 15.70
C GLY A 112 43.38 -5.82 15.23
N LYS A 113 43.16 -5.30 14.01
CA LYS A 113 41.82 -5.16 13.40
C LYS A 113 41.42 -6.44 12.66
N ILE A 114 40.13 -6.75 12.57
CA ILE A 114 39.58 -7.89 11.81
C ILE A 114 40.09 -7.88 10.37
N ASP A 115 40.74 -8.97 9.95
CA ASP A 115 41.16 -9.20 8.58
C ASP A 115 40.01 -9.81 7.77
N ARG A 116 39.15 -8.95 7.24
CA ARG A 116 37.97 -9.34 6.46
C ARG A 116 38.33 -10.14 5.20
N LYS A 117 39.54 -10.00 4.66
CA LYS A 117 39.98 -10.73 3.45
C LYS A 117 40.44 -12.14 3.76
N ALA A 118 40.86 -12.39 5.00
CA ALA A 118 41.31 -13.69 5.46
C ALA A 118 40.16 -14.58 5.99
N LEU A 119 38.94 -14.05 6.10
CA LEU A 119 37.76 -14.84 6.44
C LEU A 119 37.44 -15.83 5.31
N PRO A 120 37.09 -17.09 5.64
CA PRO A 120 36.75 -18.08 4.64
C PRO A 120 35.56 -17.61 3.82
N LYS A 121 35.59 -17.86 2.51
CA LYS A 121 34.38 -17.69 1.70
C LYS A 121 33.39 -18.77 2.11
N PRO A 122 32.10 -18.44 2.33
CA PRO A 122 31.10 -19.46 2.61
C PRO A 122 31.07 -20.43 1.43
N GLU A 123 31.40 -21.70 1.67
CA GLU A 123 31.14 -22.74 0.68
C GLU A 123 29.63 -22.85 0.53
N ILE A 124 29.13 -22.56 -0.66
CA ILE A 124 27.73 -22.74 -1.01
C ILE A 124 27.49 -24.24 -1.09
N LYS A 125 27.22 -24.87 0.05
CA LYS A 125 26.31 -26.01 0.07
C LYS A 125 24.94 -25.44 -0.25
N VAL A 126 24.54 -25.56 -1.52
CA VAL A 126 23.13 -25.44 -1.88
C VAL A 126 22.42 -26.55 -1.08
N GLU A 127 21.39 -26.18 -0.32
CA GLU A 127 20.65 -26.96 0.70
C GLU A 127 21.18 -26.68 2.11
N GLU A 128 20.49 -25.91 2.96
CA GLU A 128 19.11 -26.15 3.41
C GLU A 128 18.09 -25.06 2.98
N GLY A 129 16.98 -25.49 2.36
CA GLY A 129 15.78 -24.65 2.14
C GLY A 129 15.44 -24.29 0.68
N TYR A 130 16.40 -24.30 -0.25
CA TYR A 130 16.10 -24.15 -1.68
C TYR A 130 15.94 -25.52 -2.34
N ALA A 131 14.69 -25.96 -2.49
CA ALA A 131 14.35 -27.07 -3.34
C ALA A 131 13.84 -26.53 -4.70
N ALA A 132 14.49 -26.93 -5.79
CA ALA A 132 14.13 -26.47 -7.13
C ALA A 132 12.74 -27.01 -7.57
N PRO A 133 12.03 -26.31 -8.47
CA PRO A 133 10.80 -26.83 -9.08
C PRO A 133 11.02 -28.19 -9.74
N ARG A 134 10.17 -29.16 -9.43
CA ARG A 134 10.30 -30.56 -9.88
C ARG A 134 9.46 -30.87 -11.11
N ASP A 135 8.48 -30.02 -11.41
CA ASP A 135 7.61 -30.17 -12.58
C ASP A 135 7.17 -28.81 -13.16
N MET A 136 6.43 -28.89 -14.27
CA MET A 136 5.98 -27.72 -15.02
C MET A 136 5.01 -26.82 -14.24
N ILE A 137 4.20 -27.36 -13.32
CA ILE A 137 3.28 -26.56 -12.51
C ILE A 137 4.06 -25.79 -11.45
N GLU A 138 4.98 -26.46 -10.75
CA GLU A 138 5.88 -25.80 -9.79
C GLU A 138 6.72 -24.72 -10.47
N LYS A 139 7.27 -25.01 -11.66
CA LYS A 139 8.06 -24.02 -12.43
C LYS A 139 7.21 -22.80 -12.80
N ARG A 140 6.00 -23.03 -13.31
CA ARG A 140 5.10 -21.94 -13.71
C ARG A 140 4.63 -21.12 -12.50
N LEU A 141 4.43 -21.75 -11.35
CA LEU A 141 4.15 -21.03 -10.10
C LEU A 141 5.32 -20.16 -9.67
N VAL A 142 6.56 -20.64 -9.76
CA VAL A 142 7.75 -19.84 -9.45
C VAL A 142 7.87 -18.62 -10.36
N GLU A 143 7.64 -18.78 -11.67
CA GLU A 143 7.61 -17.66 -12.63
C GLU A 143 6.54 -16.62 -12.23
N ILE A 144 5.32 -17.07 -11.92
CA ILE A 144 4.23 -16.19 -11.46
C ILE A 144 4.59 -15.47 -10.15
N TRP A 145 5.18 -16.18 -9.19
CA TRP A 145 5.60 -15.61 -7.91
C TRP A 145 6.71 -14.59 -8.10
N SER A 146 7.71 -14.89 -8.94
CA SER A 146 8.81 -13.99 -9.28
C SER A 146 8.28 -12.66 -9.80
N GLU A 147 7.40 -12.70 -10.80
CA GLU A 147 6.77 -11.50 -11.35
C GLU A 147 5.88 -10.76 -10.34
N THR A 148 5.24 -11.47 -9.42
CA THR A 148 4.29 -10.88 -8.46
C THR A 148 4.99 -10.25 -7.26
N LEU A 149 6.08 -10.87 -6.81
CA LEU A 149 6.86 -10.42 -5.65
C LEU A 149 7.98 -9.44 -6.04
N GLY A 150 8.42 -9.44 -7.31
CA GLY A 150 9.58 -8.67 -7.77
C GLY A 150 10.91 -9.30 -7.35
N ILE A 151 10.94 -10.63 -7.22
CA ILE A 151 12.09 -11.40 -6.74
C ILE A 151 12.57 -12.33 -7.85
N GLU A 152 13.88 -12.48 -8.04
CA GLU A 152 14.44 -13.39 -9.04
C GLU A 152 14.01 -14.85 -8.80
N GLU A 153 13.62 -15.58 -9.86
CA GLU A 153 13.10 -16.96 -9.77
C GLU A 153 13.99 -17.92 -8.96
N LYS A 154 15.32 -17.81 -9.12
CA LYS A 154 16.30 -18.65 -8.41
C LYS A 154 16.30 -18.48 -6.88
N LYS A 155 15.60 -17.47 -6.36
CA LYS A 155 15.43 -17.22 -4.92
C LYS A 155 14.11 -17.80 -4.37
N ILE A 156 13.30 -18.41 -5.23
CA ILE A 156 11.97 -18.96 -4.88
C ILE A 156 12.05 -20.49 -5.04
N GLY A 157 12.27 -21.19 -3.93
CA GLY A 157 12.22 -22.64 -3.87
C GLY A 157 10.79 -23.15 -3.68
N ILE A 158 10.58 -24.46 -3.87
CA ILE A 158 9.26 -25.08 -3.72
C ILE A 158 8.71 -25.00 -2.29
N ASP A 159 9.60 -24.85 -1.30
CA ASP A 159 9.29 -24.71 0.12
C ASP A 159 9.39 -23.25 0.60
N SER A 160 9.53 -22.30 -0.32
CA SER A 160 9.45 -20.87 0.01
C SER A 160 8.03 -20.47 0.39
N ASN A 161 7.90 -19.73 1.49
CA ASN A 161 6.63 -19.20 1.96
C ASN A 161 6.32 -17.85 1.30
N PHE A 162 5.13 -17.71 0.69
CA PHE A 162 4.71 -16.51 -0.03
C PHE A 162 4.76 -15.23 0.83
N PHE A 163 4.31 -15.32 2.08
CA PHE A 163 4.20 -14.16 2.97
C PHE A 163 5.56 -13.76 3.53
N GLN A 164 6.45 -14.73 3.80
CA GLN A 164 7.83 -14.45 4.23
C GLN A 164 8.66 -13.78 3.12
N LEU A 165 8.31 -14.02 1.86
CA LEU A 165 8.92 -13.35 0.70
C LEU A 165 8.30 -11.97 0.39
N GLY A 166 7.58 -11.36 1.33
CA GLY A 166 6.98 -10.03 1.15
C GLY A 166 5.67 -10.05 0.36
N GLY A 167 4.99 -11.20 0.33
CA GLY A 167 3.62 -11.33 -0.15
C GLY A 167 2.62 -10.73 0.84
N HIS A 168 1.65 -9.95 0.35
CA HIS A 168 0.55 -9.38 1.12
C HIS A 168 -0.76 -9.46 0.31
N SER A 169 -1.89 -9.08 0.90
CA SER A 169 -3.24 -9.27 0.32
C SER A 169 -3.37 -8.82 -1.14
N LEU A 170 -2.79 -7.68 -1.53
CA LEU A 170 -2.82 -7.20 -2.92
C LEU A 170 -2.00 -8.10 -3.86
N LYS A 171 -0.82 -8.57 -3.43
CA LYS A 171 -0.01 -9.52 -4.19
C LYS A 171 -0.67 -10.90 -4.27
N VAL A 172 -1.39 -11.34 -3.23
CA VAL A 172 -2.20 -12.57 -3.27
C VAL A 172 -3.28 -12.46 -4.36
N LEU A 173 -3.99 -11.35 -4.45
CA LEU A 173 -5.00 -11.14 -5.50
C LEU A 173 -4.38 -11.18 -6.91
N ARG A 174 -3.21 -10.55 -7.09
CA ARG A 174 -2.45 -10.63 -8.35
C ARG A 174 -2.02 -12.07 -8.67
N LEU A 175 -1.56 -12.82 -7.67
CA LEU A 175 -1.17 -14.22 -7.80
C LEU A 175 -2.34 -15.08 -8.27
N VAL A 176 -3.50 -15.02 -7.60
CA VAL A 176 -4.70 -15.80 -7.97
C VAL A 176 -5.12 -15.49 -9.41
N SER A 177 -5.14 -14.21 -9.77
CA SER A 177 -5.48 -13.75 -11.12
C SER A 177 -4.53 -14.35 -12.18
N LYS A 178 -3.21 -14.28 -11.95
CA LYS A 178 -2.22 -14.87 -12.88
C LYS A 178 -2.30 -16.39 -12.95
N VAL A 179 -2.51 -17.08 -11.82
CA VAL A 179 -2.71 -18.53 -11.78
C VAL A 179 -3.92 -18.94 -12.62
N HIS A 180 -5.05 -18.26 -12.46
CA HIS A 180 -6.24 -18.56 -13.26
C HIS A 180 -5.99 -18.33 -14.76
N LYS A 181 -5.35 -17.23 -15.14
CA LYS A 181 -5.03 -16.93 -16.55
C LYS A 181 -4.12 -17.99 -17.19
N ILE A 182 -3.07 -18.39 -16.48
CA ILE A 182 -1.98 -19.19 -17.03
C ILE A 182 -2.23 -20.68 -16.87
N LEU A 183 -2.68 -21.10 -15.68
CA LEU A 183 -2.87 -22.50 -15.30
C LEU A 183 -4.32 -22.95 -15.44
N GLN A 184 -5.26 -22.05 -15.78
CA GLN A 184 -6.68 -22.38 -16.02
C GLN A 184 -7.30 -23.10 -14.81
N VAL A 185 -6.95 -22.62 -13.61
CA VAL A 185 -7.45 -23.11 -12.34
C VAL A 185 -7.80 -21.91 -11.47
N LYS A 186 -9.02 -21.89 -10.93
CA LYS A 186 -9.39 -20.94 -9.87
C LYS A 186 -8.75 -21.39 -8.57
N LEU A 187 -7.80 -20.59 -8.09
CA LEU A 187 -7.16 -20.80 -6.80
C LEU A 187 -7.93 -19.98 -5.72
N PRO A 188 -8.61 -20.63 -4.77
CA PRO A 188 -9.26 -19.93 -3.66
C PRO A 188 -8.26 -19.14 -2.81
N LEU A 189 -8.68 -18.01 -2.25
CA LEU A 189 -7.80 -17.20 -1.40
C LEU A 189 -7.43 -17.96 -0.13
N ASP A 190 -8.38 -18.65 0.49
CA ASP A 190 -8.15 -19.44 1.70
C ASP A 190 -7.06 -20.50 1.52
N GLU A 191 -6.94 -21.10 0.34
CA GLU A 191 -5.92 -22.11 0.04
C GLU A 191 -4.50 -21.52 0.12
N ILE A 192 -4.28 -20.29 -0.36
CA ILE A 192 -2.97 -19.63 -0.28
C ILE A 192 -2.55 -19.40 1.17
N PHE A 193 -3.50 -19.14 2.07
CA PHE A 193 -3.21 -18.99 3.49
C PHE A 193 -3.05 -20.32 4.23
N LYS A 194 -3.63 -21.42 3.72
CA LYS A 194 -3.47 -22.77 4.29
C LYS A 194 -2.16 -23.41 3.86
N THR A 195 -1.81 -23.26 2.59
CA THR A 195 -0.63 -23.87 1.97
C THR A 195 0.21 -22.79 1.27
N PRO A 196 0.85 -21.87 2.03
CA PRO A 196 1.56 -20.71 1.48
C PRO A 196 2.89 -21.06 0.80
N PHE A 197 3.08 -22.30 0.36
CA PHE A 197 4.29 -22.83 -0.24
C PHE A 197 4.01 -23.25 -1.68
N VAL A 198 4.97 -23.02 -2.59
CA VAL A 198 4.84 -23.41 -4.01
C VAL A 198 4.46 -24.89 -4.15
N ARG A 199 5.09 -25.79 -3.36
CA ARG A 199 4.78 -27.23 -3.32
C ARG A 199 3.31 -27.49 -2.97
N GLY A 200 2.80 -26.79 -1.96
CA GLY A 200 1.42 -26.94 -1.49
C GLY A 200 0.41 -26.50 -2.54
N LEU A 201 0.62 -25.31 -3.11
CA LEU A 201 -0.23 -24.77 -4.17
C LEU A 201 -0.16 -25.62 -5.44
N ALA A 202 1.02 -26.11 -5.83
CA ALA A 202 1.16 -27.01 -6.97
C ALA A 202 0.36 -28.30 -6.77
N SER A 203 0.36 -28.86 -5.56
CA SER A 203 -0.44 -30.05 -5.21
C SER A 203 -1.95 -29.76 -5.33
N TYR A 204 -2.39 -28.59 -4.86
CA TYR A 204 -3.79 -28.17 -4.99
C TYR A 204 -4.19 -28.02 -6.46
N ILE A 205 -3.38 -27.31 -7.27
CA ILE A 205 -3.64 -27.06 -8.69
C ILE A 205 -3.74 -28.38 -9.47
N LYS A 206 -2.86 -29.35 -9.20
CA LYS A 206 -2.90 -30.67 -9.84
C LYS A 206 -4.19 -31.45 -9.57
N LYS A 207 -4.82 -31.23 -8.42
CA LYS A 207 -6.06 -31.91 -8.00
C LYS A 207 -7.31 -31.11 -8.38
N SER A 208 -7.14 -29.87 -8.80
CA SER A 208 -8.25 -28.96 -9.09
C SER A 208 -8.86 -29.24 -10.45
N ALA A 209 -10.16 -28.99 -10.57
CA ALA A 209 -10.82 -29.01 -11.86
C ALA A 209 -10.29 -27.88 -12.74
N PHE A 210 -10.17 -28.17 -14.04
CA PHE A 210 -9.91 -27.16 -15.05
C PHE A 210 -11.06 -26.14 -15.06
N ASP A 211 -10.73 -24.88 -14.85
CA ASP A 211 -11.65 -23.75 -14.95
C ASP A 211 -11.13 -22.81 -16.04
N LYS A 212 -11.82 -22.84 -17.18
CA LYS A 212 -11.39 -22.10 -18.37
C LYS A 212 -11.42 -20.60 -18.09
N TYR A 213 -10.27 -19.97 -18.23
CA TYR A 213 -10.16 -18.52 -18.32
C TYR A 213 -10.87 -18.01 -19.56
N ILE A 214 -11.80 -17.05 -19.37
CA ILE A 214 -12.52 -16.39 -20.44
C ILE A 214 -12.08 -14.93 -20.48
N SER A 215 -11.45 -14.51 -21.58
CA SER A 215 -11.02 -13.13 -21.78
C SER A 215 -12.22 -12.19 -21.82
N ILE A 216 -12.00 -10.94 -21.40
CA ILE A 216 -12.92 -9.86 -21.78
C ILE A 216 -12.66 -9.59 -23.26
N GLU A 217 -13.74 -9.44 -24.03
CA GLU A 217 -13.67 -9.12 -25.45
C GLU A 217 -13.89 -7.61 -25.66
N PRO A 218 -13.15 -6.98 -26.58
CA PRO A 218 -13.41 -5.60 -26.98
C PRO A 218 -14.84 -5.43 -27.48
N VAL A 219 -15.48 -4.31 -27.14
CA VAL A 219 -16.80 -3.98 -27.66
C VAL A 219 -16.73 -3.28 -29.00
N GLU A 220 -17.77 -3.44 -29.81
CA GLU A 220 -17.95 -2.67 -31.04
C GLU A 220 -17.97 -1.16 -30.75
N THR A 221 -17.44 -0.39 -31.70
CA THR A 221 -17.45 1.08 -31.63
C THR A 221 -18.89 1.59 -31.69
N LYS A 222 -19.27 2.37 -30.67
CA LYS A 222 -20.54 3.07 -30.52
C LYS A 222 -20.29 4.51 -30.10
N GLU A 223 -21.30 5.35 -30.32
CA GLU A 223 -21.28 6.74 -29.86
C GLU A 223 -21.28 6.82 -28.32
N TYR A 224 -22.06 5.95 -27.67
CA TYR A 224 -22.23 5.92 -26.22
C TYR A 224 -22.02 4.52 -25.63
N TYR A 225 -21.47 4.49 -24.42
CA TYR A 225 -21.25 3.27 -23.65
C TYR A 225 -21.84 3.38 -22.25
N VAL A 226 -22.10 2.23 -21.64
CA VAL A 226 -22.68 2.15 -20.29
C VAL A 226 -21.63 2.49 -19.24
N LEU A 227 -22.01 3.15 -18.15
CA LEU A 227 -21.11 3.32 -17.00
C LEU A 227 -20.97 2.00 -16.23
N SER A 228 -19.80 1.80 -15.63
CA SER A 228 -19.64 0.81 -14.56
C SER A 228 -20.44 1.21 -13.31
N SER A 229 -20.62 0.26 -12.39
CA SER A 229 -21.29 0.49 -11.10
C SER A 229 -20.64 1.65 -10.32
N ALA A 230 -19.32 1.65 -10.24
CA ALA A 230 -18.53 2.65 -9.54
C ALA A 230 -18.64 4.03 -10.22
N GLN A 231 -18.60 4.08 -11.56
CA GLN A 231 -18.81 5.33 -12.28
C GLN A 231 -20.21 5.88 -12.08
N LYS A 232 -21.26 5.04 -12.13
CA LYS A 232 -22.65 5.49 -11.90
C LYS A 232 -22.78 6.16 -10.53
N ARG A 233 -22.20 5.57 -9.48
CA ARG A 233 -22.16 6.18 -8.14
C ARG A 233 -21.52 7.55 -8.16
N LEU A 234 -20.30 7.66 -8.66
CA LEU A 234 -19.57 8.92 -8.67
C LEU A 234 -20.32 9.98 -9.45
N TYR A 235 -20.90 9.62 -10.61
CA TYR A 235 -21.72 10.52 -11.40
C TYR A 235 -22.90 11.10 -10.60
N PHE A 236 -23.63 10.25 -9.87
CA PHE A 236 -24.74 10.71 -9.04
C PHE A 236 -24.28 11.54 -7.84
N LEU A 237 -23.18 11.18 -7.17
CA LEU A 237 -22.64 11.94 -6.05
C LEU A 237 -22.19 13.35 -6.50
N CYS A 238 -21.49 13.45 -7.62
CA CYS A 238 -21.10 14.74 -8.20
C CYS A 238 -22.32 15.60 -8.60
N ARG A 239 -23.40 14.99 -9.11
CA ARG A 239 -24.66 15.70 -9.45
C ARG A 239 -25.43 16.17 -8.20
N MET A 240 -25.30 15.45 -7.09
CA MET A 240 -25.97 15.76 -5.82
C MET A 240 -25.21 16.80 -4.99
N ASP A 241 -23.90 16.93 -5.19
CA ASP A 241 -23.03 17.89 -4.52
C ASP A 241 -23.29 19.34 -5.02
N LYS A 242 -24.45 19.88 -4.65
CA LYS A 242 -24.86 21.27 -4.95
C LYS A 242 -24.26 22.29 -3.97
N GLN A 243 -23.54 21.85 -2.93
CA GLN A 243 -23.06 22.69 -1.83
C GLN A 243 -21.54 22.60 -1.55
N GLY A 244 -20.83 21.58 -2.06
CA GLY A 244 -19.38 21.44 -1.98
C GLY A 244 -18.67 22.02 -3.20
N ALA A 245 -17.39 22.37 -3.06
CA ALA A 245 -16.56 23.02 -4.10
C ALA A 245 -16.33 22.17 -5.39
N GLY A 246 -17.08 21.08 -5.60
CA GLY A 246 -17.00 20.21 -6.77
C GLY A 246 -15.69 19.40 -6.90
N THR A 247 -14.82 19.47 -5.90
CA THR A 247 -13.48 18.84 -5.89
C THR A 247 -13.40 17.60 -4.99
N GLY A 248 -14.50 17.20 -4.34
CA GLY A 248 -14.53 16.08 -3.39
C GLY A 248 -14.15 14.73 -4.00
N TYR A 249 -14.16 14.59 -5.32
CA TYR A 249 -13.72 13.40 -6.06
C TYR A 249 -12.57 13.68 -7.03
N ASN A 250 -11.83 14.75 -6.82
CA ASN A 250 -10.53 14.93 -7.45
C ASN A 250 -9.49 14.03 -6.75
N ILE A 251 -8.51 13.55 -7.51
CA ILE A 251 -7.36 12.79 -7.02
C ILE A 251 -6.05 13.49 -7.42
N PRO A 252 -5.73 14.62 -6.77
CA PRO A 252 -4.54 15.39 -7.09
C PRO A 252 -3.27 14.68 -6.61
N SER A 253 -2.21 14.78 -7.41
CA SER A 253 -0.87 14.27 -7.13
C SER A 253 0.17 15.31 -7.51
N THR A 254 1.26 15.37 -6.74
CA THR A 254 2.36 16.28 -6.98
C THR A 254 3.68 15.52 -6.98
N TYR A 255 4.51 15.81 -7.97
CA TYR A 255 5.82 15.20 -8.16
C TYR A 255 6.89 16.28 -8.26
N ILE A 256 8.03 16.05 -7.61
CA ILE A 256 9.22 16.87 -7.82
C ILE A 256 9.97 16.29 -9.02
N LEU A 257 10.37 17.13 -9.97
CA LEU A 257 11.24 16.77 -11.09
C LEU A 257 12.59 17.50 -10.94
N GLY A 258 13.66 16.87 -11.40
CA GLY A 258 15.02 17.43 -11.40
C GLY A 258 15.22 18.63 -12.33
N SER A 259 16.48 19.02 -12.53
CA SER A 259 16.87 20.05 -13.49
C SER A 259 16.68 19.57 -14.93
N ASP A 260 16.52 20.49 -15.89
CA ASP A 260 16.42 20.21 -17.33
C ASP A 260 15.17 19.42 -17.78
N VAL A 261 13.99 19.79 -17.27
CA VAL A 261 12.71 19.25 -17.77
C VAL A 261 12.48 19.67 -19.23
N ASP A 262 12.44 18.69 -20.13
CA ASP A 262 12.01 18.87 -21.52
C ASP A 262 10.50 19.06 -21.56
N LYS A 263 10.07 20.32 -21.68
CA LYS A 263 8.65 20.69 -21.76
C LYS A 263 7.95 20.03 -22.96
N ALA A 264 8.63 19.90 -24.10
CA ALA A 264 8.07 19.29 -25.30
C ALA A 264 7.92 17.78 -25.12
N GLY A 265 8.93 17.14 -24.52
CA GLY A 265 8.86 15.73 -24.11
C GLY A 265 7.74 15.44 -23.10
N LEU A 266 7.53 16.35 -22.15
CA LEU A 266 6.46 16.25 -21.14
C LEU A 266 5.08 16.32 -21.81
N GLU A 267 4.88 17.28 -22.71
CA GLU A 267 3.64 17.41 -23.47
C GLU A 267 3.40 16.20 -24.39
N TYR A 268 4.44 15.73 -25.08
CA TYR A 268 4.39 14.54 -25.92
C TYR A 268 3.95 13.30 -25.11
N ALA A 269 4.53 13.09 -23.94
CA ALA A 269 4.21 11.96 -23.08
C ALA A 269 2.74 11.98 -22.62
N PHE A 270 2.24 13.13 -22.14
CA PHE A 270 0.84 13.24 -21.71
C PHE A 270 -0.16 13.11 -22.87
N ARG A 271 0.11 13.73 -24.02
CA ARG A 271 -0.71 13.52 -25.23
C ARG A 271 -0.72 12.06 -25.67
N GLY A 272 0.43 11.38 -25.57
CA GLY A 272 0.55 9.95 -25.81
C GLY A 272 -0.32 9.11 -24.87
N LEU A 273 -0.35 9.43 -23.58
CA LEU A 273 -1.21 8.79 -22.59
C LEU A 273 -2.69 9.02 -22.88
N ILE A 274 -3.10 10.25 -23.15
CA ILE A 274 -4.49 10.61 -23.47
C ILE A 274 -4.98 9.87 -24.72
N LYS A 275 -4.14 9.82 -25.77
CA LYS A 275 -4.45 9.07 -27.00
C LYS A 275 -4.59 7.57 -26.74
N ARG A 276 -3.68 7.01 -25.94
CA ARG A 276 -3.61 5.58 -25.61
C ARG A 276 -4.80 5.12 -24.76
N HIS A 277 -5.17 5.88 -23.74
CA HIS A 277 -6.18 5.50 -22.75
C HIS A 277 -7.48 6.27 -22.94
N GLU A 278 -8.48 5.59 -23.51
CA GLU A 278 -9.81 6.16 -23.76
C GLU A 278 -10.43 6.84 -22.52
N SER A 279 -10.19 6.31 -21.32
CA SER A 279 -10.69 6.88 -20.05
C SER A 279 -10.28 8.35 -19.86
N LEU A 280 -9.08 8.76 -20.32
CA LEU A 280 -8.58 10.13 -20.18
C LEU A 280 -9.26 11.12 -21.16
N ARG A 281 -9.90 10.59 -22.21
CA ARG A 281 -10.64 11.35 -23.23
C ARG A 281 -12.13 10.98 -23.23
N THR A 282 -12.65 10.60 -22.07
CA THR A 282 -14.06 10.22 -21.88
C THR A 282 -14.80 11.30 -21.09
N SER A 283 -15.99 11.69 -21.57
CA SER A 283 -16.96 12.49 -20.81
C SER A 283 -18.21 11.67 -20.46
N PHE A 284 -19.07 12.24 -19.60
CA PHE A 284 -20.25 11.60 -19.05
C PHE A 284 -21.48 12.50 -19.19
N GLU A 285 -22.54 11.96 -19.75
CA GLU A 285 -23.77 12.68 -20.02
C GLU A 285 -25.02 11.85 -19.67
N MET A 286 -26.18 12.50 -19.62
CA MET A 286 -27.45 11.81 -19.38
C MET A 286 -28.15 11.57 -20.70
N MET A 287 -28.35 10.29 -21.06
CA MET A 287 -29.21 9.90 -22.16
C MET A 287 -30.56 9.45 -21.59
N GLY A 288 -31.53 10.36 -21.60
CA GLY A 288 -32.82 10.15 -20.93
C GLY A 288 -32.64 10.06 -19.41
N ARG A 289 -32.87 8.88 -18.83
CA ARG A 289 -32.72 8.62 -17.38
C ARG A 289 -31.46 7.83 -17.01
N GLU A 290 -30.62 7.48 -17.98
CA GLU A 290 -29.39 6.73 -17.74
C GLU A 290 -28.16 7.59 -18.02
N PRO A 291 -27.18 7.63 -17.11
CA PRO A 291 -25.88 8.18 -17.44
C PRO A 291 -25.15 7.27 -18.45
N VAL A 292 -24.42 7.87 -19.38
CA VAL A 292 -23.61 7.18 -20.41
C VAL A 292 -22.22 7.81 -20.53
N GLN A 293 -21.26 7.03 -21.02
CA GLN A 293 -19.91 7.46 -21.36
C GLN A 293 -19.84 7.83 -22.84
N LYS A 294 -19.19 8.95 -23.16
CA LYS A 294 -18.83 9.35 -24.51
C LYS A 294 -17.32 9.40 -24.65
N VAL A 295 -16.77 8.57 -25.53
CA VAL A 295 -15.33 8.51 -25.79
C VAL A 295 -15.01 9.40 -26.99
N HIS A 296 -14.21 10.44 -26.79
CA HIS A 296 -13.87 11.42 -27.85
C HIS A 296 -12.60 11.00 -28.57
N ASP A 297 -12.57 11.04 -29.90
CA ASP A 297 -11.38 10.65 -30.67
C ASP A 297 -10.15 11.49 -30.34
N GLU A 298 -10.35 12.80 -30.22
CA GLU A 298 -9.36 13.78 -29.81
C GLU A 298 -9.95 14.72 -28.76
N VAL A 299 -9.09 15.28 -27.92
CA VAL A 299 -9.45 16.28 -26.91
C VAL A 299 -8.36 17.34 -26.86
N GLU A 300 -8.76 18.59 -26.62
CA GLU A 300 -7.82 19.66 -26.35
C GLU A 300 -7.12 19.42 -25.01
N PHE A 301 -5.81 19.60 -24.99
CA PHE A 301 -4.98 19.37 -23.81
C PHE A 301 -3.79 20.32 -23.88
N GLU A 302 -3.52 21.00 -22.78
CA GLU A 302 -2.36 21.87 -22.59
C GLU A 302 -1.86 21.75 -21.15
N ILE A 303 -0.57 22.01 -20.96
CA ILE A 303 0.04 22.06 -19.62
C ILE A 303 0.01 23.49 -19.13
N GLU A 304 -0.48 23.68 -17.91
CA GLU A 304 -0.47 24.99 -17.25
C GLU A 304 0.93 25.26 -16.70
N TYR A 305 1.63 26.24 -17.28
CA TYR A 305 2.96 26.63 -16.83
C TYR A 305 2.87 27.78 -15.81
N TYR A 306 3.54 27.59 -14.68
CA TYR A 306 3.60 28.57 -13.61
C TYR A 306 5.06 28.97 -13.34
N ASP A 307 5.32 30.28 -13.39
CA ASP A 307 6.60 30.86 -13.02
C ASP A 307 6.43 31.63 -11.70
N LEU A 308 6.88 31.04 -10.60
CA LEU A 308 6.89 31.73 -9.32
C LEU A 308 8.11 32.65 -9.30
N GLN A 309 7.91 33.92 -9.69
CA GLN A 309 8.98 34.90 -9.66
C GLN A 309 9.61 34.98 -8.26
N VAL A 310 10.91 34.71 -8.20
CA VAL A 310 11.74 34.81 -7.00
C VAL A 310 11.89 36.29 -6.65
N THR A 311 11.17 36.76 -5.66
CA THR A 311 11.36 38.13 -5.13
C THR A 311 12.38 38.10 -3.99
N GLY A 312 13.64 38.49 -4.29
CA GLY A 312 14.69 38.75 -3.30
C GLY A 312 16.10 38.63 -3.89
N ALA A 313 16.89 39.70 -3.84
CA ALA A 313 18.30 39.67 -4.24
C ALA A 313 19.20 39.13 -3.11
N GLY A 314 19.92 38.03 -3.35
CA GLY A 314 20.96 37.46 -2.48
C GLY A 314 20.98 35.93 -2.43
N ASP A 315 22.10 35.33 -1.98
CA ASP A 315 22.45 33.88 -1.95
C ASP A 315 21.48 32.94 -1.16
N ARG A 316 20.26 33.37 -0.87
CA ARG A 316 19.17 32.52 -0.38
C ARG A 316 17.92 32.80 -1.20
N CYS A 317 17.93 32.33 -2.45
CA CYS A 317 16.71 32.09 -3.22
C CYS A 317 15.83 31.17 -2.38
N LYS A 318 14.71 31.69 -1.88
CA LYS A 318 13.64 30.87 -1.29
C LYS A 318 12.39 31.13 -2.09
N CYS A 319 11.90 30.13 -2.79
CA CYS A 319 10.53 30.16 -3.28
C CYS A 319 9.62 30.28 -2.06
N ASN A 320 8.71 31.27 -2.02
CA ASN A 320 7.81 31.40 -0.87
C ASN A 320 6.93 30.14 -0.80
N ARG A 321 7.21 29.26 0.16
CA ARG A 321 6.47 28.03 0.46
C ARG A 321 4.96 28.23 0.48
N GLN A 322 4.51 29.39 0.96
CA GLN A 322 3.11 29.74 1.03
C GLN A 322 2.51 30.00 -0.36
N SER A 323 3.29 30.56 -1.29
CA SER A 323 2.90 30.75 -2.68
C SER A 323 2.76 29.43 -3.43
N VAL A 324 3.70 28.49 -3.27
CA VAL A 324 3.59 27.14 -3.85
C VAL A 324 2.37 26.40 -3.31
N LYS A 325 2.16 26.40 -1.98
CA LYS A 325 0.99 25.78 -1.36
C LYS A 325 -0.33 26.37 -1.86
N LYS A 326 -0.38 27.71 -1.97
CA LYS A 326 -1.56 28.40 -2.51
C LYS A 326 -1.79 28.03 -3.97
N LEU A 327 -0.74 27.99 -4.78
CA LEU A 327 -0.83 27.62 -6.18
C LEU A 327 -1.36 26.20 -6.38
N ILE A 328 -0.81 25.21 -5.64
CA ILE A 328 -1.31 23.83 -5.68
C ILE A 328 -2.80 23.79 -5.31
N LYS A 329 -3.21 24.56 -4.31
CA LYS A 329 -4.61 24.63 -3.89
C LYS A 329 -5.51 25.25 -4.97
N ASP A 330 -5.05 26.33 -5.60
CA ASP A 330 -5.81 27.05 -6.63
C ASP A 330 -5.85 26.26 -7.96
N PHE A 331 -4.86 25.40 -8.21
CA PHE A 331 -4.82 24.48 -9.34
C PHE A 331 -5.94 23.43 -9.28
N ILE A 332 -6.25 22.92 -8.07
CA ILE A 332 -7.29 21.92 -7.83
C ILE A 332 -8.66 22.59 -7.92
N ARG A 333 -9.45 22.22 -8.92
CA ARG A 333 -10.75 22.82 -9.21
C ARG A 333 -11.75 21.80 -9.72
N ALA A 334 -13.04 22.11 -9.59
CA ALA A 334 -14.10 21.20 -10.01
C ALA A 334 -13.95 20.80 -11.48
N PHE A 335 -14.31 19.55 -11.80
CA PHE A 335 -14.43 19.08 -13.16
C PHE A 335 -15.90 19.09 -13.59
N ASP A 336 -16.18 19.56 -14.80
CA ASP A 336 -17.46 19.31 -15.44
C ASP A 336 -17.39 17.96 -16.16
N LEU A 337 -18.14 16.97 -15.64
CA LEU A 337 -18.10 15.61 -16.16
C LEU A 337 -18.57 15.50 -17.62
N SER A 338 -19.30 16.48 -18.17
CA SER A 338 -19.68 16.45 -19.59
C SER A 338 -18.58 16.90 -20.55
N HIS A 339 -17.46 17.43 -20.05
CA HIS A 339 -16.35 17.93 -20.87
C HIS A 339 -15.05 17.16 -20.59
N ALA A 340 -14.52 16.48 -21.63
CA ALA A 340 -13.22 15.82 -21.57
C ALA A 340 -12.10 16.80 -22.00
N PRO A 341 -10.85 16.64 -21.52
CA PRO A 341 -10.39 15.61 -20.60
C PRO A 341 -10.69 15.93 -19.14
N LEU A 342 -10.96 14.90 -18.33
CA LEU A 342 -11.10 15.04 -16.87
C LEU A 342 -9.73 14.92 -16.16
N LEU A 343 -8.72 15.56 -16.76
CA LEU A 343 -7.30 15.57 -16.38
C LEU A 343 -6.73 16.97 -16.63
N ARG A 344 -5.92 17.47 -15.70
CA ARG A 344 -5.17 18.72 -15.80
C ARG A 344 -3.75 18.49 -15.34
N ILE A 345 -2.80 19.11 -16.03
CA ILE A 345 -1.38 19.05 -15.73
C ILE A 345 -0.86 20.47 -15.55
N GLY A 346 -0.14 20.70 -14.45
CA GLY A 346 0.54 21.95 -14.16
C GLY A 346 2.03 21.72 -13.97
N LEU A 347 2.87 22.62 -14.44
CA LEU A 347 4.31 22.60 -14.21
C LEU A 347 4.74 23.92 -13.59
N VAL A 348 5.21 23.86 -12.34
CA VAL A 348 5.73 25.00 -11.61
C VAL A 348 7.25 24.99 -11.67
N LYS A 349 7.85 26.11 -12.08
CA LYS A 349 9.28 26.35 -11.89
C LYS A 349 9.49 26.91 -10.47
N SER A 350 10.22 26.18 -9.62
CA SER A 350 10.42 26.54 -8.20
C SER A 350 11.78 27.16 -7.93
N GLU A 351 12.87 26.63 -8.51
CA GLU A 351 14.24 27.15 -8.40
C GLU A 351 14.97 26.94 -9.75
N GLU A 352 16.23 27.40 -9.90
CA GLU A 352 17.02 27.22 -11.14
C GLU A 352 17.06 25.75 -11.59
N ASN A 353 16.97 24.79 -10.66
CA ASN A 353 17.17 23.36 -10.93
C ASN A 353 16.03 22.43 -10.47
N ARG A 354 14.83 22.94 -10.14
CA ARG A 354 13.71 22.10 -9.66
C ARG A 354 12.35 22.53 -10.19
N HIS A 355 11.57 21.55 -10.62
CA HIS A 355 10.19 21.73 -11.08
C HIS A 355 9.21 20.92 -10.23
N ILE A 356 7.99 21.42 -10.08
CA ILE A 356 6.88 20.70 -9.45
C ILE A 356 5.86 20.39 -10.53
N LEU A 357 5.66 19.11 -10.80
CA LEU A 357 4.60 18.60 -11.67
C LEU A 357 3.35 18.36 -10.83
N MET A 358 2.28 19.08 -11.13
CA MET A 358 0.96 18.93 -10.54
C MET A 358 0.08 18.15 -11.51
N VAL A 359 -0.61 17.13 -11.02
CA VAL A 359 -1.54 16.31 -11.78
C VAL A 359 -2.86 16.31 -11.03
N ASP A 360 -3.93 16.82 -11.63
CA ASP A 360 -5.28 16.77 -11.06
C ASP A 360 -6.20 16.01 -12.03
N MET A 361 -6.92 15.01 -11.54
CA MET A 361 -7.84 14.22 -12.36
C MET A 361 -9.07 13.81 -11.56
N HIS A 362 -10.17 13.54 -12.24
CA HIS A 362 -11.40 13.11 -11.58
C HIS A 362 -11.38 11.59 -11.30
N HIS A 363 -11.78 11.17 -10.10
CA HIS A 363 -11.77 9.77 -9.67
C HIS A 363 -12.71 8.86 -10.51
N ILE A 364 -13.60 9.44 -11.33
CA ILE A 364 -14.49 8.68 -12.25
C ILE A 364 -13.74 8.05 -13.43
N ILE A 365 -12.56 8.59 -13.80
CA ILE A 365 -11.75 8.10 -14.93
C ILE A 365 -10.49 7.35 -14.49
N ALA A 366 -10.15 7.37 -13.20
CA ALA A 366 -8.93 6.77 -12.68
C ALA A 366 -9.05 6.45 -11.19
N ASP A 367 -8.27 5.48 -10.74
CA ASP A 367 -8.08 5.10 -9.34
C ASP A 367 -6.58 5.08 -8.98
N GLY A 368 -6.23 4.76 -7.73
CA GLY A 368 -4.82 4.74 -7.30
C GLY A 368 -3.94 3.75 -8.08
N THR A 369 -4.51 2.62 -8.55
CA THR A 369 -3.78 1.71 -9.46
C THR A 369 -3.56 2.34 -10.83
N SER A 370 -4.55 3.06 -11.34
CA SER A 370 -4.43 3.82 -12.60
C SER A 370 -3.37 4.91 -12.53
N GLN A 371 -3.21 5.60 -11.39
CA GLN A 371 -2.15 6.59 -11.19
C GLN A 371 -0.76 5.94 -11.30
N ALA A 372 -0.54 4.77 -10.68
CA ALA A 372 0.71 4.03 -10.79
C ALA A 372 1.01 3.57 -12.23
N ILE A 373 0.00 3.05 -12.94
CA ILE A 373 0.12 2.68 -14.36
C ILE A 373 0.47 3.91 -15.21
N MET A 374 -0.22 5.03 -14.97
CA MET A 374 0.00 6.28 -15.68
C MET A 374 1.42 6.81 -15.46
N ALA A 375 1.92 6.81 -14.22
CA ALA A 375 3.28 7.23 -13.90
C ALA A 375 4.34 6.38 -14.61
N ASN A 376 4.17 5.05 -14.62
CA ASN A 376 5.11 4.12 -15.29
C ASN A 376 5.14 4.32 -16.80
N GLN A 377 3.96 4.49 -17.40
CA GLN A 377 3.83 4.70 -18.82
C GLN A 377 4.27 6.11 -19.23
N PHE A 378 4.06 7.12 -18.38
CA PHE A 378 4.61 8.47 -18.54
C PHE A 378 6.13 8.42 -18.65
N MET A 379 6.82 7.79 -17.69
CA MET A 379 8.28 7.67 -17.71
C MET A 379 8.79 7.01 -19.00
N SER A 380 8.12 5.95 -19.45
CA SER A 380 8.48 5.26 -20.69
C SER A 380 8.32 6.17 -21.92
N LEU A 381 7.17 6.84 -22.05
CA LEU A 381 6.90 7.75 -23.17
C LEU A 381 7.81 8.97 -23.18
N TYR A 382 8.09 9.53 -22.00
CA TYR A 382 9.00 10.66 -21.83
C TYR A 382 10.42 10.29 -22.24
N ALA A 383 10.86 9.06 -21.94
CA ALA A 383 12.15 8.52 -22.40
C ALA A 383 12.17 8.13 -23.90
N GLY A 384 11.07 8.35 -24.64
CA GLY A 384 10.95 7.95 -26.05
C GLY A 384 10.79 6.44 -26.26
N VAL A 385 10.50 5.67 -25.20
CA VAL A 385 10.29 4.22 -25.26
C VAL A 385 8.84 3.92 -25.61
N GLY A 386 8.62 3.17 -26.69
CA GLY A 386 7.28 2.74 -27.10
C GLY A 386 6.62 1.82 -26.07
N LEU A 387 5.30 1.89 -25.98
CA LEU A 387 4.49 1.04 -25.10
C LEU A 387 3.84 -0.10 -25.90
N PRO A 388 3.70 -1.31 -25.33
CA PRO A 388 3.02 -2.42 -26.00
C PRO A 388 1.55 -2.08 -26.29
N PRO A 389 0.90 -2.67 -27.30
CA PRO A 389 -0.49 -2.38 -27.62
C PRO A 389 -1.44 -2.78 -26.47
N LEU A 390 -2.43 -1.92 -26.17
CA LEU A 390 -3.48 -2.24 -25.20
C LEU A 390 -4.52 -3.16 -25.84
N LYS A 391 -4.78 -4.31 -25.20
CA LYS A 391 -5.81 -5.27 -25.63
C LYS A 391 -7.23 -4.84 -25.28
N LEU A 392 -7.39 -4.10 -24.19
CA LEU A 392 -8.69 -3.67 -23.66
C LEU A 392 -8.71 -2.19 -23.32
N ARG A 393 -9.92 -1.67 -23.21
CA ARG A 393 -10.27 -0.32 -22.78
C ARG A 393 -11.31 -0.40 -21.67
N TYR A 394 -11.49 0.70 -20.93
CA TYR A 394 -12.39 0.70 -19.78
C TYR A 394 -13.86 0.47 -20.16
N LYS A 395 -14.30 0.95 -21.34
CA LYS A 395 -15.65 0.71 -21.87
C LYS A 395 -15.96 -0.78 -22.08
N ASP A 396 -14.95 -1.59 -22.44
CA ASP A 396 -15.08 -3.04 -22.62
C ASP A 396 -15.43 -3.71 -21.29
N TYR A 397 -14.73 -3.32 -20.23
CA TYR A 397 -15.01 -3.75 -18.87
C TYR A 397 -16.43 -3.36 -18.42
N CYS A 398 -16.87 -2.14 -18.71
CA CYS A 398 -18.21 -1.68 -18.32
C CYS A 398 -19.31 -2.56 -18.95
N GLN A 399 -19.17 -2.87 -20.24
CA GLN A 399 -20.11 -3.72 -20.94
C GLN A 399 -20.06 -5.17 -20.43
N TRP A 400 -18.85 -5.71 -20.19
CA TRP A 400 -18.67 -7.03 -19.60
C TRP A 400 -19.29 -7.13 -18.20
N GLN A 401 -19.09 -6.12 -17.34
CA GLN A 401 -19.68 -6.07 -16.00
C GLN A 401 -21.22 -6.09 -16.10
N ARG A 402 -21.80 -5.28 -17.00
CA ARG A 402 -23.25 -5.25 -17.23
C ARG A 402 -23.79 -6.59 -17.71
N LYS A 403 -23.10 -7.27 -18.63
CA LYS A 403 -23.52 -8.59 -19.15
C LYS A 403 -23.51 -9.66 -18.07
N ASN A 404 -22.47 -9.71 -17.24
CA ASN A 404 -22.33 -10.73 -16.19
C ASN A 404 -23.33 -10.55 -15.03
N ARG A 405 -23.76 -9.31 -14.76
CA ARG A 405 -24.79 -9.01 -13.74
C ARG A 405 -26.13 -9.71 -13.99
N GLY A 406 -26.56 -9.80 -15.25
CA GLY A 406 -27.88 -10.32 -15.62
C GLY A 406 -28.01 -11.84 -15.64
N ASN A 407 -26.93 -12.57 -15.39
CA ASN A 407 -26.91 -14.03 -15.48
C ASN A 407 -27.11 -14.67 -14.09
N GLU A 408 -28.24 -15.34 -13.88
CA GLU A 408 -28.59 -15.98 -12.60
C GLU A 408 -27.63 -17.10 -12.18
N ASN A 409 -26.96 -17.75 -13.14
CA ASN A 409 -25.98 -18.82 -12.90
C ASN A 409 -24.54 -18.29 -12.79
N SER A 410 -24.34 -16.97 -12.74
CA SER A 410 -23.00 -16.38 -12.72
C SER A 410 -22.34 -16.43 -11.34
N ALA A 411 -21.01 -16.30 -11.33
CA ALA A 411 -20.24 -16.07 -10.10
C ALA A 411 -20.76 -14.84 -9.32
N PHE A 412 -21.32 -13.85 -10.02
CA PHE A 412 -21.89 -12.64 -9.44
C PHE A 412 -23.07 -12.92 -8.50
N LYS A 413 -23.95 -13.88 -8.84
CA LYS A 413 -25.08 -14.25 -7.98
C LYS A 413 -24.63 -14.92 -6.68
N LYS A 414 -23.56 -15.72 -6.73
CA LYS A 414 -22.95 -16.32 -5.52
C LYS A 414 -22.41 -15.23 -4.59
N GLN A 415 -21.69 -14.24 -5.13
CA GLN A 415 -21.18 -13.11 -4.35
C GLN A 415 -22.32 -12.25 -3.77
N GLN A 416 -23.38 -11.99 -4.54
CA GLN A 416 -24.58 -11.33 -4.04
C GLN A 416 -25.15 -12.07 -2.83
N ASN A 417 -25.37 -13.39 -2.94
CA ASN A 417 -25.97 -14.18 -1.87
C ASN A 417 -25.10 -14.18 -0.61
N TYR A 418 -23.78 -14.22 -0.76
CA TYR A 418 -22.85 -14.08 0.36
C TYR A 418 -23.07 -12.75 1.10
N TRP A 419 -23.09 -11.63 0.38
CA TRP A 419 -23.25 -10.32 1.00
C TRP A 419 -24.62 -10.14 1.64
N LEU A 420 -25.70 -10.56 0.98
CA LEU A 420 -27.04 -10.48 1.59
C LEU A 420 -27.13 -11.32 2.87
N LYS A 421 -26.51 -12.50 2.89
CA LYS A 421 -26.45 -13.35 4.08
C LYS A 421 -25.69 -12.70 5.24
N GLN A 422 -24.58 -12.00 4.96
CA GLN A 422 -23.79 -11.31 5.99
C GLN A 422 -24.55 -10.17 6.68
N TYR A 423 -25.58 -9.66 6.02
CA TYR A 423 -26.45 -8.58 6.48
C TYR A 423 -27.85 -9.07 6.82
N GLU A 424 -28.04 -10.38 7.06
CA GLU A 424 -29.26 -10.90 7.68
C GLU A 424 -29.40 -10.33 9.10
N GLY A 425 -30.63 -10.00 9.50
CA GLY A 425 -30.93 -9.37 10.79
C GLY A 425 -30.72 -7.86 10.79
N ASP A 426 -30.54 -7.30 11.98
CA ASP A 426 -30.37 -5.85 12.15
C ASP A 426 -29.01 -5.39 11.64
N ILE A 427 -28.97 -4.25 10.95
CA ILE A 427 -27.73 -3.60 10.51
C ILE A 427 -27.33 -2.59 11.59
N PRO A 428 -26.19 -2.77 12.28
CA PRO A 428 -25.81 -1.89 13.38
C PRO A 428 -25.47 -0.48 12.88
N LEU A 429 -26.03 0.52 13.54
CA LEU A 429 -25.58 1.91 13.39
C LEU A 429 -24.45 2.18 14.37
N LEU A 430 -23.30 2.65 13.89
CA LEU A 430 -22.17 2.97 14.77
C LEU A 430 -22.48 4.24 15.60
N ASN A 431 -22.41 4.11 16.92
CA ASN A 431 -22.66 5.20 17.85
C ASN A 431 -21.36 5.70 18.49
N LEU A 432 -20.40 6.07 17.63
CA LEU A 432 -19.12 6.64 18.08
C LEU A 432 -19.37 7.98 18.80
N PRO A 433 -18.80 8.21 20.00
CA PRO A 433 -18.87 9.50 20.66
C PRO A 433 -18.25 10.60 19.78
N VAL A 434 -19.00 11.67 19.56
CA VAL A 434 -18.60 12.84 18.75
C VAL A 434 -18.50 14.07 19.65
N ASP A 435 -17.63 15.01 19.29
CA ASP A 435 -17.46 16.29 20.01
C ASP A 435 -18.56 17.30 19.68
N TYR A 436 -19.14 17.18 18.50
CA TYR A 436 -20.14 18.09 17.97
C TYR A 436 -21.37 17.32 17.47
N PRO A 437 -22.58 17.90 17.58
CA PRO A 437 -23.79 17.25 17.08
C PRO A 437 -23.69 17.05 15.57
N ARG A 438 -24.04 15.85 15.10
CA ARG A 438 -24.04 15.52 13.68
C ARG A 438 -24.94 16.50 12.91
N PRO A 439 -24.47 17.10 11.81
CA PRO A 439 -25.28 18.01 11.01
C PRO A 439 -26.48 17.29 10.37
N GLY A 440 -27.52 18.06 10.02
CA GLY A 440 -28.73 17.53 9.36
C GLY A 440 -28.48 17.02 7.94
N VAL A 441 -27.40 17.47 7.30
CA VAL A 441 -26.91 17.03 5.99
C VAL A 441 -25.41 16.76 6.11
N GLN A 442 -24.91 15.76 5.40
CA GLN A 442 -23.48 15.43 5.43
C GLN A 442 -22.65 16.61 4.91
N ASP A 443 -21.63 16.96 5.67
CA ASP A 443 -20.67 18.01 5.35
C ASP A 443 -19.32 17.35 5.13
N PHE A 444 -18.66 17.70 4.02
CA PHE A 444 -17.39 17.10 3.63
C PHE A 444 -16.19 17.85 4.22
N GLU A 445 -16.34 18.87 5.06
CA GLU A 445 -15.22 19.57 5.68
C GLU A 445 -14.45 18.65 6.64
N GLY A 446 -13.19 18.43 6.32
CA GLY A 446 -12.32 17.50 7.03
C GLY A 446 -10.95 18.06 7.33
N ARG A 447 -10.19 17.28 8.10
CA ARG A 447 -8.79 17.54 8.37
C ARG A 447 -8.03 16.22 8.45
N THR A 448 -6.75 16.28 8.14
CA THR A 448 -5.85 15.13 8.18
C THR A 448 -4.82 15.28 9.29
N LEU A 449 -4.57 14.20 10.03
CA LEU A 449 -3.45 14.07 10.98
C LEU A 449 -2.54 12.91 10.58
N LEU A 450 -1.25 13.07 10.83
CA LEU A 450 -0.22 12.09 10.53
C LEU A 450 0.33 11.49 11.82
N PHE A 451 0.37 10.16 11.87
CA PHE A 451 0.86 9.41 13.01
C PHE A 451 1.77 8.27 12.57
N ALA A 452 2.60 7.76 13.50
CA ALA A 452 3.29 6.50 13.28
C ALA A 452 3.53 5.68 14.52
N ILE A 453 3.52 4.39 14.24
CA ILE A 453 3.99 3.33 15.11
C ILE A 453 5.46 3.08 14.81
N ASP A 454 6.27 2.99 15.86
CA ASP A 454 7.72 2.82 15.73
C ASP A 454 8.13 1.39 15.33
N LYS A 455 9.44 1.21 15.13
CA LYS A 455 10.06 -0.08 14.77
C LYS A 455 9.72 -1.19 15.76
N LYS A 456 9.68 -0.89 17.06
CA LYS A 456 9.51 -1.90 18.10
C LYS A 456 8.11 -2.53 18.06
N ILE A 457 7.07 -1.70 17.95
CA ILE A 457 5.70 -2.21 17.85
C ILE A 457 5.48 -2.84 16.47
N THR A 458 6.04 -2.26 15.40
CA THR A 458 5.94 -2.81 14.04
C THR A 458 6.54 -4.22 13.96
N ALA A 459 7.71 -4.45 14.57
CA ALA A 459 8.32 -5.78 14.67
C ALA A 459 7.40 -6.79 15.38
N LYS A 460 6.75 -6.40 16.48
CA LYS A 460 5.79 -7.26 17.19
C LYS A 460 4.54 -7.57 16.35
N ILE A 461 4.05 -6.60 15.58
CA ILE A 461 2.95 -6.82 14.63
C ILE A 461 3.38 -7.84 13.58
N ASN A 462 4.58 -7.69 13.01
CA ASN A 462 5.11 -8.60 12.00
C ASN A 462 5.37 -10.01 12.55
N HIS A 463 5.77 -10.12 13.81
CA HIS A 463 5.85 -11.40 14.52
C HIS A 463 4.47 -12.06 14.64
N MET A 464 3.45 -11.34 15.14
CA MET A 464 2.07 -11.85 15.21
C MET A 464 1.52 -12.26 13.84
N VAL A 465 1.79 -11.47 12.79
CA VAL A 465 1.42 -11.78 11.40
C VAL A 465 2.00 -13.14 10.99
N SER A 466 3.27 -13.36 11.30
CA SER A 466 3.99 -14.60 10.98
C SER A 466 3.46 -15.80 11.78
N GLU A 467 3.24 -15.64 13.08
CA GLU A 467 2.77 -16.71 13.98
C GLU A 467 1.34 -17.16 13.67
N THR A 468 0.46 -16.21 13.33
CA THR A 468 -0.98 -16.47 13.12
C THR A 468 -1.36 -16.71 11.67
N GLY A 469 -0.44 -16.43 10.75
CA GLY A 469 -0.70 -16.36 9.30
C GLY A 469 -1.76 -15.31 8.94
N ALA A 470 -1.98 -14.30 9.78
CA ALA A 470 -2.81 -13.14 9.45
C ALA A 470 -2.05 -12.21 8.49
N THR A 471 -2.64 -11.07 8.14
CA THR A 471 -1.95 -10.00 7.40
C THR A 471 -1.92 -8.74 8.26
N LEU A 472 -1.02 -7.80 7.96
CA LEU A 472 -1.00 -6.48 8.62
C LEU A 472 -2.39 -5.84 8.63
N PHE A 473 -3.09 -5.85 7.49
CA PHE A 473 -4.47 -5.35 7.39
C PHE A 473 -5.41 -5.99 8.42
N MET A 474 -5.36 -7.32 8.58
CA MET A 474 -6.22 -8.04 9.53
C MET A 474 -5.90 -7.69 10.99
N VAL A 475 -4.62 -7.48 11.31
CA VAL A 475 -4.21 -7.04 12.66
C VAL A 475 -4.70 -5.62 12.94
N LEU A 476 -4.50 -4.69 12.00
CA LEU A 476 -4.99 -3.31 12.13
C LEU A 476 -6.52 -3.25 12.22
N LEU A 477 -7.23 -4.05 11.40
CA LEU A 477 -8.69 -4.16 11.45
C LEU A 477 -9.15 -4.75 12.79
N THR A 478 -8.43 -5.73 13.34
CA THR A 478 -8.72 -6.30 14.66
C THR A 478 -8.62 -5.24 15.75
N ALA A 479 -7.52 -4.47 15.77
CA ALA A 479 -7.33 -3.38 16.72
C ALA A 479 -8.40 -2.28 16.56
N LEU A 480 -8.79 -1.95 15.33
CA LEU A 480 -9.82 -0.94 15.06
C LEU A 480 -11.21 -1.40 15.53
N ASN A 481 -11.59 -2.66 15.28
CA ASN A 481 -12.86 -3.20 15.79
C ASN A 481 -12.91 -3.18 17.32
N ILE A 482 -11.79 -3.50 17.99
CA ILE A 482 -11.69 -3.42 19.46
C ILE A 482 -11.81 -1.98 19.94
N LEU A 483 -11.12 -1.04 19.29
CA LEU A 483 -11.20 0.39 19.61
C LEU A 483 -12.64 0.88 19.53
N LEU A 484 -13.31 0.63 18.41
CA LEU A 484 -14.70 1.03 18.20
C LEU A 484 -15.62 0.40 19.26
N ALA A 485 -15.49 -0.91 19.52
CA ALA A 485 -16.27 -1.60 20.54
C ALA A 485 -16.08 -1.01 21.95
N LYS A 486 -14.87 -0.57 22.30
CA LYS A 486 -14.59 0.04 23.60
C LYS A 486 -15.23 1.42 23.76
N TYR A 487 -15.23 2.22 22.70
CA TYR A 487 -15.83 3.55 22.70
C TYR A 487 -17.36 3.53 22.62
N THR A 488 -17.93 2.57 21.87
CA THR A 488 -19.38 2.51 21.63
C THR A 488 -20.11 1.53 22.53
N LYS A 489 -19.39 0.60 23.16
CA LYS A 489 -19.94 -0.58 23.86
C LYS A 489 -20.75 -1.51 22.94
N GLN A 490 -20.52 -1.43 21.61
CA GLN A 490 -21.17 -2.28 20.63
C GLN A 490 -20.29 -3.50 20.31
N GLU A 491 -20.90 -4.68 20.20
CA GLU A 491 -20.23 -5.93 19.85
C GLU A 491 -20.50 -6.37 18.40
N ASP A 492 -21.07 -5.48 17.58
CA ASP A 492 -21.34 -5.67 16.17
C ASP A 492 -20.94 -4.40 15.42
N ILE A 493 -19.83 -4.50 14.69
CA ILE A 493 -19.12 -3.36 14.13
C ILE A 493 -18.92 -3.60 12.63
N ILE A 494 -19.25 -2.60 11.83
CA ILE A 494 -19.01 -2.59 10.38
C ILE A 494 -17.95 -1.54 10.09
N VAL A 495 -16.85 -1.97 9.47
CA VAL A 495 -15.77 -1.11 8.99
C VAL A 495 -15.70 -1.21 7.48
N GLY A 496 -15.68 -0.05 6.81
CA GLY A 496 -15.43 0.04 5.39
C GLY A 496 -13.98 -0.28 5.06
N SER A 497 -13.77 -0.90 3.91
CA SER A 497 -12.47 -0.98 3.25
C SER A 497 -12.63 -0.85 1.74
N VAL A 498 -11.53 -0.88 1.02
CA VAL A 498 -11.51 -0.80 -0.44
C VAL A 498 -10.79 -1.99 -1.03
N SER A 499 -11.25 -2.42 -2.20
CA SER A 499 -10.56 -3.38 -3.05
C SER A 499 -10.15 -2.71 -4.36
N ALA A 500 -9.10 -3.22 -5.00
CA ALA A 500 -8.65 -2.69 -6.28
C ALA A 500 -9.67 -2.93 -7.42
N GLY A 501 -10.62 -3.86 -7.25
CA GLY A 501 -11.67 -4.18 -8.23
C GLY A 501 -11.17 -4.72 -9.59
N ARG A 502 -9.92 -5.17 -9.64
CA ARG A 502 -9.22 -5.66 -10.83
C ARG A 502 -8.91 -7.16 -10.73
N GLN A 503 -9.86 -7.96 -10.27
CA GLN A 503 -9.65 -9.40 -10.17
C GLN A 503 -9.44 -10.05 -11.55
N HIS A 504 -10.13 -9.54 -12.56
CA HIS A 504 -10.01 -10.07 -13.91
C HIS A 504 -8.60 -9.81 -14.48
N PRO A 505 -7.85 -10.86 -14.87
CA PRO A 505 -6.45 -10.77 -15.31
C PRO A 505 -6.17 -9.84 -16.51
N ASP A 506 -7.17 -9.49 -17.31
CA ASP A 506 -6.99 -8.55 -18.42
C ASP A 506 -7.08 -7.07 -18.02
N LEU A 507 -7.47 -6.77 -16.77
CA LEU A 507 -7.66 -5.40 -16.29
C LEU A 507 -6.37 -4.77 -15.73
N GLY A 508 -5.26 -5.50 -15.72
CA GLY A 508 -4.00 -5.08 -15.10
C GLY A 508 -3.44 -3.76 -15.64
N GLU A 509 -3.61 -3.48 -16.93
CA GLU A 509 -3.05 -2.29 -17.62
C GLU A 509 -4.11 -1.23 -17.98
N VAL A 510 -5.37 -1.44 -17.62
CA VAL A 510 -6.48 -0.58 -18.04
C VAL A 510 -6.62 0.60 -17.09
N ILE A 511 -6.51 1.84 -17.56
CA ILE A 511 -6.81 3.02 -16.75
C ILE A 511 -8.32 3.21 -16.62
N GLY A 512 -8.80 3.45 -15.39
CA GLY A 512 -10.23 3.58 -15.09
C GLY A 512 -10.56 3.49 -13.60
N MET A 513 -11.84 3.67 -13.26
CA MET A 513 -12.33 3.57 -11.88
C MET A 513 -12.77 2.14 -11.55
N PHE A 514 -11.90 1.33 -10.93
CA PHE A 514 -12.23 -0.06 -10.57
C PHE A 514 -12.52 -0.25 -9.09
N VAL A 515 -12.04 0.66 -8.24
CA VAL A 515 -12.14 0.53 -6.78
C VAL A 515 -13.57 0.20 -6.36
N ASN A 516 -13.72 -0.90 -5.63
CA ASN A 516 -14.96 -1.27 -4.99
C ASN A 516 -14.84 -1.10 -3.48
N THR A 517 -15.96 -0.79 -2.83
CA THR A 517 -16.05 -0.64 -1.37
C THR A 517 -16.52 -1.95 -0.74
N LEU A 518 -15.86 -2.40 0.32
CA LEU A 518 -16.25 -3.59 1.08
C LEU A 518 -16.67 -3.16 2.49
N ALA A 519 -17.85 -3.59 2.94
CA ALA A 519 -18.33 -3.29 4.27
C ALA A 519 -18.17 -4.54 5.15
N ILE A 520 -17.06 -4.62 5.90
CA ILE A 520 -16.64 -5.81 6.65
C ILE A 520 -17.25 -5.73 8.06
N ARG A 521 -18.20 -6.64 8.33
CA ARG A 521 -18.89 -6.77 9.62
C ARG A 521 -18.17 -7.80 10.51
N ASN A 522 -17.83 -7.42 11.75
CA ASN A 522 -17.18 -8.28 12.73
C ASN A 522 -17.84 -8.13 14.11
N SER A 523 -17.68 -9.14 14.97
CA SER A 523 -18.25 -9.13 16.32
C SER A 523 -17.16 -9.16 17.42
N PRO A 524 -16.64 -7.99 17.85
CA PRO A 524 -15.62 -7.89 18.92
C PRO A 524 -16.19 -8.12 20.33
N ALA A 525 -16.85 -9.27 20.56
CA ALA A 525 -17.48 -9.58 21.83
C ALA A 525 -16.46 -9.70 22.99
N GLY A 526 -16.79 -9.12 24.15
CA GLY A 526 -15.84 -8.91 25.25
C GLY A 526 -15.20 -10.19 25.82
N GLU A 527 -15.89 -11.34 25.78
CA GLU A 527 -15.39 -12.62 26.29
C GLU A 527 -14.41 -13.33 25.34
N LYS A 528 -14.32 -12.92 24.07
CA LYS A 528 -13.37 -13.50 23.11
C LYS A 528 -11.94 -13.08 23.48
N ASN A 529 -11.00 -14.02 23.40
CA ASN A 529 -9.58 -13.67 23.38
C ASN A 529 -9.14 -13.21 21.99
N ILE A 530 -7.99 -12.54 21.93
CA ILE A 530 -7.47 -11.99 20.67
C ILE A 530 -7.22 -13.10 19.66
N LYS A 531 -6.70 -14.26 20.07
CA LYS A 531 -6.43 -15.37 19.15
C LYS A 531 -7.68 -15.81 18.39
N LYS A 532 -8.79 -15.97 19.10
CA LYS A 532 -10.09 -16.33 18.52
C LYS A 532 -10.65 -15.20 17.65
N PHE A 533 -10.57 -13.96 18.11
CA PHE A 533 -11.12 -12.82 17.38
C PHE A 533 -10.34 -12.49 16.12
N LEU A 534 -8.99 -12.50 16.16
CA LEU A 534 -8.14 -12.32 14.99
C LEU A 534 -8.41 -13.40 13.93
N LYS A 535 -8.62 -14.66 14.35
CA LYS A 535 -9.00 -15.74 13.43
C LYS A 535 -10.37 -15.48 12.76
N GLU A 536 -11.33 -14.94 13.50
CA GLU A 536 -12.63 -14.53 12.96
C GLU A 536 -12.48 -13.37 11.96
N VAL A 537 -11.75 -12.32 12.32
CA VAL A 537 -11.46 -11.18 11.46
C VAL A 537 -10.74 -11.63 10.18
N LYS A 538 -9.75 -12.54 10.29
CA LYS A 538 -9.09 -13.16 9.14
C LYS A 538 -10.09 -13.85 8.23
N ASN A 539 -10.94 -14.73 8.77
CA ASN A 539 -11.93 -15.47 7.98
C ASN A 539 -12.94 -14.53 7.30
N ASN A 540 -13.45 -13.53 8.01
CA ASN A 540 -14.40 -12.56 7.47
C ASN A 540 -13.76 -11.70 6.38
N SER A 541 -12.51 -11.27 6.57
CA SER A 541 -11.75 -10.50 5.58
C SER A 541 -11.49 -11.31 4.33
N LEU A 542 -11.06 -12.58 4.45
CA LEU A 542 -10.83 -13.45 3.30
C LEU A 542 -12.11 -13.66 2.48
N LYS A 543 -13.23 -13.98 3.14
CA LYS A 543 -14.52 -14.13 2.44
C LYS A 543 -14.99 -12.82 1.81
N ALA A 544 -14.79 -11.67 2.47
CA ALA A 544 -15.09 -10.38 1.87
C ALA A 544 -14.26 -10.13 0.60
N PHE A 545 -12.97 -10.49 0.60
CA PHE A 545 -12.11 -10.39 -0.59
C PHE A 545 -12.48 -11.40 -1.67
N GLU A 546 -12.90 -12.63 -1.34
CA GLU A 546 -13.38 -13.61 -2.33
C GLU A 546 -14.66 -13.14 -3.05
N ASN A 547 -15.45 -12.29 -2.40
CA ASN A 547 -16.71 -11.77 -2.91
C ASN A 547 -16.64 -10.26 -3.27
N GLN A 548 -15.44 -9.75 -3.52
CA GLN A 548 -15.21 -8.31 -3.69
C GLN A 548 -15.69 -7.72 -5.03
N ASP A 549 -16.12 -8.52 -6.00
CA ASP A 549 -16.60 -8.00 -7.30
C ASP A 549 -18.07 -7.57 -7.24
N TYR A 550 -18.80 -7.96 -6.19
CA TYR A 550 -20.16 -7.51 -5.98
C TYR A 550 -20.18 -6.02 -5.60
N PRO A 551 -20.80 -5.13 -6.39
CA PRO A 551 -20.73 -3.69 -6.18
C PRO A 551 -21.43 -3.28 -4.88
N PHE A 552 -20.78 -2.40 -4.13
CA PHE A 552 -21.32 -1.88 -2.88
C PHE A 552 -22.71 -1.23 -3.05
N GLU A 553 -22.93 -0.53 -4.15
CA GLU A 553 -24.17 0.21 -4.37
C GLU A 553 -25.36 -0.72 -4.59
N GLU A 554 -25.12 -1.86 -5.26
CA GLU A 554 -26.12 -2.90 -5.44
C GLU A 554 -26.47 -3.57 -4.11
N LEU A 555 -25.47 -3.76 -3.25
CA LEU A 555 -25.70 -4.26 -1.90
C LEU A 555 -26.60 -3.30 -1.10
N VAL A 556 -26.27 -2.01 -1.10
CA VAL A 556 -27.06 -0.97 -0.42
C VAL A 556 -28.50 -0.92 -0.95
N GLU A 557 -28.67 -0.98 -2.27
CA GLU A 557 -30.00 -0.99 -2.89
C GLU A 557 -30.82 -2.23 -2.49
N LYS A 558 -30.23 -3.43 -2.55
CA LYS A 558 -30.94 -4.67 -2.22
C LYS A 558 -31.24 -4.85 -0.73
N LEU A 559 -30.39 -4.31 0.14
CA LEU A 559 -30.66 -4.29 1.58
C LEU A 559 -31.76 -3.29 1.96
N GLY A 560 -32.17 -2.41 1.04
CA GLY A 560 -33.21 -1.42 1.31
C GLY A 560 -32.83 -0.45 2.43
N VAL A 561 -31.54 -0.20 2.63
CA VAL A 561 -31.07 0.64 3.74
C VAL A 561 -31.55 2.07 3.52
N ASN A 562 -32.20 2.63 4.55
CA ASN A 562 -32.63 4.03 4.52
C ASN A 562 -31.42 4.95 4.32
N ARG A 563 -31.35 5.60 3.16
CA ARG A 563 -30.32 6.59 2.85
C ARG A 563 -30.53 7.81 3.73
N SER A 564 -29.81 7.86 4.84
CA SER A 564 -29.74 9.06 5.68
C SER A 564 -28.86 10.09 4.97
N ILE A 565 -29.34 11.32 4.84
CA ILE A 565 -28.60 12.40 4.15
C ILE A 565 -27.37 12.90 4.93
N ASN A 566 -27.19 12.46 6.18
CA ASN A 566 -26.10 12.85 7.07
C ASN A 566 -25.16 11.69 7.47
N ARG A 567 -25.34 10.50 6.89
CA ARG A 567 -24.50 9.32 7.14
C ARG A 567 -24.27 8.51 5.89
N ASN A 568 -23.18 7.75 5.91
CA ASN A 568 -22.91 6.76 4.89
C ASN A 568 -23.84 5.53 5.09
N PRO A 569 -24.18 4.77 4.02
CA PRO A 569 -25.25 3.77 4.11
C PRO A 569 -25.01 2.60 5.07
N LEU A 570 -23.80 2.05 5.13
CA LEU A 570 -23.51 0.81 5.90
C LEU A 570 -22.44 0.96 6.98
N PHE A 571 -21.60 1.99 6.91
CA PHE A 571 -20.50 2.20 7.83
C PHE A 571 -20.06 3.65 7.79
N ASP A 572 -19.53 4.14 8.92
CA ASP A 572 -19.05 5.51 9.06
C ASP A 572 -17.52 5.62 9.14
N ILE A 573 -16.83 4.49 9.34
CA ILE A 573 -15.39 4.41 9.53
C ILE A 573 -14.76 3.57 8.42
N MET A 574 -13.69 4.08 7.81
CA MET A 574 -12.97 3.43 6.71
C MET A 574 -11.55 3.06 7.15
N LEU A 575 -11.09 1.85 6.82
CA LEU A 575 -9.69 1.42 6.95
C LEU A 575 -9.13 1.00 5.59
N VAL A 576 -8.03 1.62 5.19
CA VAL A 576 -7.33 1.31 3.94
C VAL A 576 -5.86 1.05 4.23
N LEU A 577 -5.34 -0.09 3.80
CA LEU A 577 -3.89 -0.34 3.77
C LEU A 577 -3.39 0.01 2.36
N GLN A 578 -2.63 1.10 2.24
CA GLN A 578 -2.05 1.56 0.98
C GLN A 578 -0.62 1.03 0.87
N ASN A 579 -0.36 0.27 -0.20
CA ASN A 579 0.98 -0.07 -0.65
C ASN A 579 1.09 0.47 -2.09
N PHE A 580 1.41 1.76 -2.24
CA PHE A 580 1.69 2.30 -3.56
C PHE A 580 3.17 2.08 -3.87
N ASP A 581 3.45 0.98 -4.55
CA ASP A 581 4.73 0.80 -5.26
C ASP A 581 4.78 1.80 -6.43
N ILE A 582 5.01 3.09 -6.15
CA ILE A 582 5.38 4.07 -7.17
C ILE A 582 6.86 3.81 -7.46
N PRO A 583 7.24 3.44 -8.69
CA PRO A 583 8.65 3.18 -8.97
C PRO A 583 9.47 4.44 -8.75
N GLN A 584 10.54 4.30 -7.97
CA GLN A 584 11.59 5.29 -7.92
C GLN A 584 12.41 5.15 -9.20
N ALA A 585 12.56 6.24 -9.95
CA ALA A 585 13.47 6.25 -11.09
C ALA A 585 14.92 6.23 -10.57
N ASP A 586 15.77 5.40 -11.19
CA ASP A 586 17.22 5.47 -10.98
C ASP A 586 17.75 6.76 -11.62
N GLU A 587 18.33 7.65 -10.80
CA GLU A 587 19.04 8.83 -11.31
C GLU A 587 20.11 8.41 -12.33
N GLY A 588 20.11 9.07 -13.50
CA GLY A 588 21.22 8.98 -14.47
C GLY A 588 21.05 8.02 -15.64
N LYS A 589 19.91 7.33 -15.81
CA LYS A 589 19.59 6.63 -17.07
C LYS A 589 18.50 7.35 -17.87
N ASN A 590 18.82 7.74 -19.10
CA ASN A 590 17.90 8.22 -20.14
C ASN A 590 17.16 9.56 -19.89
N ASN A 591 17.75 10.53 -19.17
CA ASN A 591 17.11 11.84 -18.89
C ASN A 591 15.73 11.74 -18.23
N ILE A 592 15.41 10.63 -17.54
CA ILE A 592 14.13 10.46 -16.85
C ILE A 592 14.15 11.34 -15.60
N PRO A 593 13.18 12.25 -15.41
CA PRO A 593 13.11 13.01 -14.18
C PRO A 593 12.79 12.07 -13.02
N THR A 594 13.52 12.22 -11.92
CA THR A 594 13.14 11.56 -10.66
C THR A 594 11.71 11.96 -10.34
N LEU A 595 10.82 10.98 -10.11
CA LEU A 595 9.45 11.23 -9.66
C LEU A 595 9.39 10.98 -8.16
N GLU A 596 9.66 12.00 -7.37
CA GLU A 596 9.38 11.93 -5.94
C GLU A 596 7.93 12.31 -5.71
N HIS A 597 7.08 11.30 -5.47
CA HIS A 597 5.70 11.54 -5.08
C HIS A 597 5.70 12.12 -3.66
N PHE A 598 5.27 13.37 -3.53
CA PHE A 598 4.98 13.95 -2.23
C PHE A 598 3.48 14.16 -2.13
N HIS A 599 2.88 13.59 -1.10
CA HIS A 599 1.47 13.80 -0.84
C HIS A 599 1.27 15.18 -0.22
N VAL A 600 0.39 15.98 -0.81
CA VAL A 600 -0.13 17.18 -0.17
C VAL A 600 -1.16 16.73 0.87
N PHE A 601 -0.70 16.34 2.06
CA PHE A 601 -1.55 15.79 3.12
C PHE A 601 -2.41 16.82 3.86
N GLU A 602 -2.53 18.07 3.38
CA GLU A 602 -3.48 19.05 3.92
C GLU A 602 -4.84 18.93 3.21
N GLY A 603 -5.43 17.73 3.26
CA GLY A 603 -6.81 17.51 2.83
C GLY A 603 -7.76 18.29 3.75
N LYS A 604 -8.57 19.18 3.17
CA LYS A 604 -9.66 19.86 3.88
C LYS A 604 -11.00 19.15 3.75
N THR A 605 -10.98 17.91 3.23
CA THR A 605 -12.18 17.15 2.96
C THR A 605 -12.18 15.83 3.70
N SER A 606 -13.33 15.36 4.18
CA SER A 606 -13.52 14.02 4.71
C SER A 606 -14.83 13.42 4.23
N ARG A 607 -14.77 12.24 3.61
CA ARG A 607 -15.95 11.56 3.01
C ARG A 607 -16.68 10.64 3.99
N PHE A 608 -16.00 10.28 5.07
CA PHE A 608 -16.47 9.43 6.14
C PHE A 608 -16.36 10.20 7.46
N ASP A 609 -16.89 9.66 8.54
CA ASP A 609 -16.67 10.29 9.85
C ASP A 609 -15.17 10.26 10.19
N LEU A 610 -14.53 9.12 9.92
CA LEU A 610 -13.10 8.90 10.04
C LEU A 610 -12.61 7.89 9.00
N SER A 611 -11.57 8.25 8.27
CA SER A 611 -10.82 7.35 7.38
C SER A 611 -9.39 7.19 7.89
N ILE A 612 -8.96 5.94 8.02
CA ILE A 612 -7.62 5.56 8.46
C ILE A 612 -6.91 4.93 7.26
N TYR A 613 -5.87 5.59 6.78
CA TYR A 613 -4.94 5.02 5.80
C TYR A 613 -3.68 4.61 6.53
N ALA A 614 -3.20 3.40 6.26
CA ALA A 614 -1.97 2.87 6.81
C ALA A 614 -1.02 2.48 5.67
N GLU A 615 0.27 2.68 5.89
CA GLU A 615 1.35 2.28 4.98
C GLU A 615 2.54 1.78 5.81
N GLU A 616 3.12 0.65 5.43
CA GLU A 616 4.35 0.15 6.03
C GLU A 616 5.56 0.70 5.25
N LYS A 617 6.40 1.49 5.91
CA LYS A 617 7.58 2.14 5.32
C LYS A 617 8.75 2.12 6.30
N GLU A 618 9.91 1.68 5.84
CA GLU A 618 11.18 1.74 6.60
C GLU A 618 11.04 1.23 8.05
N GLU A 619 10.50 0.02 8.22
CA GLU A 619 10.29 -0.62 9.55
C GLU A 619 9.25 0.07 10.45
N LYS A 620 8.53 1.06 9.94
CA LYS A 620 7.47 1.76 10.66
C LYS A 620 6.16 1.59 9.93
N ILE A 621 5.06 1.83 10.65
CA ILE A 621 3.75 1.95 10.03
C ILE A 621 3.31 3.41 10.17
N ALA A 622 3.22 4.09 9.03
CA ALA A 622 2.68 5.43 8.90
C ALA A 622 1.16 5.37 8.80
N PHE A 623 0.49 6.33 9.44
CA PHE A 623 -0.95 6.46 9.42
C PHE A 623 -1.38 7.88 9.06
N ILE A 624 -2.44 7.95 8.27
CA ILE A 624 -3.13 9.18 7.90
C ILE A 624 -4.56 9.04 8.42
N PHE A 625 -4.95 9.91 9.35
CA PHE A 625 -6.30 9.98 9.89
C PHE A 625 -7.00 11.19 9.28
N GLU A 626 -7.89 10.95 8.33
CA GLU A 626 -8.77 11.96 7.72
C GLU A 626 -10.11 11.93 8.45
N TYR A 627 -10.54 13.03 9.08
CA TYR A 627 -11.76 13.07 9.89
C TYR A 627 -12.63 14.28 9.58
N SER A 628 -13.93 14.17 9.84
CA SER A 628 -14.87 15.29 9.73
C SER A 628 -14.71 16.27 10.89
N THR A 629 -14.40 17.52 10.58
CA THR A 629 -14.27 18.60 11.58
C THR A 629 -15.62 19.03 12.17
N LYS A 630 -16.72 18.65 11.53
CA LYS A 630 -18.08 18.83 12.07
C LYS A 630 -18.46 17.81 13.13
N LEU A 631 -17.64 16.77 13.34
CA LEU A 631 -17.89 15.71 14.31
C LEU A 631 -16.81 15.61 15.39
N PHE A 632 -15.54 15.82 15.03
CA PHE A 632 -14.43 15.61 15.94
C PHE A 632 -13.52 16.82 16.08
N LYS A 633 -12.97 16.98 17.28
CA LYS A 633 -11.82 17.82 17.56
C LYS A 633 -10.52 17.08 17.25
N GLN A 634 -9.45 17.84 17.01
CA GLN A 634 -8.12 17.27 16.78
C GLN A 634 -7.68 16.39 17.96
N GLU A 635 -7.91 16.84 19.20
CA GLU A 635 -7.52 16.14 20.43
C GLU A 635 -8.26 14.79 20.57
N THR A 636 -9.47 14.68 20.03
CA THR A 636 -10.23 13.42 20.02
C THR A 636 -9.58 12.41 19.09
N ILE A 637 -9.11 12.85 17.92
CA ILE A 637 -8.42 11.97 16.97
C ILE A 637 -7.04 11.55 17.50
N GLU A 638 -6.30 12.46 18.12
CA GLU A 638 -5.03 12.15 18.81
C GLU A 638 -5.22 11.11 19.92
N ARG A 639 -6.32 11.21 20.68
CA ARG A 639 -6.69 10.22 21.71
C ARG A 639 -7.05 8.87 21.11
N LEU A 640 -7.84 8.86 20.04
CA LEU A 640 -8.20 7.62 19.33
C LEU A 640 -6.96 6.91 18.80
N PHE A 641 -5.99 7.65 18.24
CA PHE A 641 -4.73 7.05 17.78
C PHE A 641 -3.88 6.53 18.94
N GLY A 642 -3.80 7.25 20.06
CA GLY A 642 -3.11 6.80 21.27
C GLY A 642 -3.69 5.48 21.81
N ASP A 643 -5.01 5.40 21.91
CA ASP A 643 -5.72 4.19 22.33
C ASP A 643 -5.58 3.05 21.31
N PHE A 644 -5.63 3.35 20.01
CA PHE A 644 -5.37 2.39 18.94
C PHE A 644 -3.97 1.77 19.06
N THR A 645 -2.95 2.61 19.27
CA THR A 645 -1.56 2.17 19.48
C THR A 645 -1.45 1.29 20.73
N ARG A 646 -2.11 1.69 21.82
CA ARG A 646 -2.12 0.90 23.06
C ARG A 646 -2.75 -0.47 22.87
N ILE A 647 -3.86 -0.55 22.14
CA ILE A 647 -4.50 -1.83 21.79
C ILE A 647 -3.50 -2.70 21.03
N LEU A 648 -2.83 -2.16 20.01
CA LEU A 648 -1.81 -2.90 19.24
C LEU A 648 -0.69 -3.46 20.13
N GLU A 649 -0.18 -2.67 21.08
CA GLU A 649 0.81 -3.14 22.05
C GLU A 649 0.28 -4.28 22.93
N MET A 650 -0.95 -4.18 23.43
CA MET A 650 -1.55 -5.19 24.30
C MET A 650 -1.78 -6.51 23.56
N ILE A 651 -2.38 -6.44 22.37
CA ILE A 651 -2.73 -7.64 21.61
C ILE A 651 -1.47 -8.34 21.10
N THR A 652 -0.44 -7.59 20.70
CA THR A 652 0.85 -8.17 20.24
C THR A 652 1.72 -8.68 21.37
N GLY A 653 1.53 -8.18 22.60
CA GLY A 653 2.22 -8.69 23.78
C GLY A 653 1.58 -9.94 24.40
N ASN A 654 0.27 -10.16 24.21
CA ASN A 654 -0.44 -11.32 24.74
C ASN A 654 -1.70 -11.62 23.89
N ILE A 655 -1.65 -12.64 23.05
CA ILE A 655 -2.76 -13.03 22.17
C ILE A 655 -3.91 -13.75 22.92
N ASP A 656 -3.69 -14.17 24.16
CA ASP A 656 -4.71 -14.84 24.97
C ASP A 656 -5.49 -13.87 25.87
N ILE A 657 -5.13 -12.58 25.89
CA ILE A 657 -5.92 -11.55 26.58
C ILE A 657 -7.35 -11.49 26.03
N LYS A 658 -8.34 -11.36 26.92
CA LYS A 658 -9.74 -11.12 26.52
C LYS A 658 -9.97 -9.68 26.12
N ILE A 659 -10.85 -9.46 25.15
CA ILE A 659 -11.20 -8.11 24.68
C ILE A 659 -11.69 -7.23 25.84
N LYS A 660 -12.51 -7.76 26.77
CA LYS A 660 -12.99 -7.00 27.92
C LYS A 660 -11.87 -6.49 28.84
N ASP A 661 -10.74 -7.19 28.91
CA ASP A 661 -9.62 -6.88 29.80
C ASP A 661 -8.65 -5.85 29.20
N ILE A 662 -8.81 -5.51 27.91
CA ILE A 662 -8.07 -4.44 27.25
C ILE A 662 -8.48 -3.09 27.83
N ARG A 663 -7.51 -2.33 28.33
CA ARG A 663 -7.72 -1.01 28.96
C ARG A 663 -7.25 0.09 28.01
N LEU A 664 -8.09 1.11 27.86
CA LEU A 664 -7.74 2.34 27.18
C LEU A 664 -6.99 3.26 28.16
N GLU A 665 -6.06 4.07 27.66
CA GLU A 665 -5.31 5.03 28.48
C GLU A 665 -5.75 6.47 28.22
N SER A 666 -6.42 6.72 27.10
CA SER A 666 -6.94 8.03 26.68
C SER A 666 -5.88 9.14 26.69
N LYS A 667 -4.61 8.77 26.48
CA LYS A 667 -3.49 9.70 26.31
C LYS A 667 -3.52 10.32 24.92
N LEU A 668 -3.22 11.61 24.83
CA LEU A 668 -3.04 12.29 23.55
C LEU A 668 -1.76 11.77 22.90
N ALA A 669 -1.88 11.26 21.68
CA ALA A 669 -0.70 10.91 20.90
C ALA A 669 0.00 12.15 20.36
N THR A 670 1.32 12.17 20.44
CA THR A 670 2.12 13.22 19.80
C THR A 670 2.04 13.07 18.29
N LEU A 671 1.69 14.15 17.59
CA LEU A 671 1.81 14.22 16.14
C LEU A 671 3.27 13.97 15.74
N LYS A 672 3.49 13.08 14.78
CA LYS A 672 4.82 12.77 14.27
C LYS A 672 4.94 13.25 12.82
N ASN A 673 6.06 13.90 12.49
CA ASN A 673 6.53 13.98 11.10
C ASN A 673 7.14 12.61 10.76
N VAL A 674 6.28 11.68 10.33
CA VAL A 674 6.68 10.30 9.99
C VAL A 674 7.29 10.24 8.61
N PHE A 675 6.79 11.08 7.72
CA PHE A 675 7.49 11.43 6.51
C PHE A 675 8.50 12.48 6.96
N PRO A 676 9.79 12.13 7.12
CA PRO A 676 10.81 13.12 7.43
C PRO A 676 10.63 14.21 6.40
N ASP A 677 10.63 15.44 6.91
CA ASP A 677 10.43 16.67 6.17
C ASP A 677 10.53 16.45 4.66
N VAL A 678 9.40 16.60 3.95
CA VAL A 678 9.51 17.35 2.69
C VAL A 678 10.20 18.62 3.15
N ASP A 679 11.50 18.69 2.95
CA ASP A 679 12.26 19.84 3.34
C ASP A 679 11.70 20.94 2.43
N PHE A 680 10.76 21.71 2.97
CA PHE A 680 10.29 22.91 2.34
C PHE A 680 11.32 24.03 2.52
N ASN A 681 12.62 23.70 2.69
CA ASN A 681 13.68 24.46 2.05
C ASN A 681 13.49 24.41 0.50
N LEU A 682 12.37 25.02 0.10
CA LEU A 682 12.12 25.73 -1.15
C LEU A 682 12.93 27.03 -1.16
#